data_AF-A0A651F2S7-F1
#
_entry.id   AF-A0A651F2S7-F1
#
_cell.length_a   1.000
_cell.length_b   1.000
_cell.length_c   1.000
_cell.angle_alpha   90.00
_cell.angle_beta   90.00
_cell.angle_gamma   90.00
#
_symmetry.space_group_name_H-M   'P 1'
#
loop_
_entity.id
_entity.type
_entity.pdbx_description
1 polymer ?
#
loop_
_entity_poly.entity_id
_entity_poly.type
_entity_poly.pdbx_seq_one_letter_code
_entity_poly.pdbx_strand_id
1 'polypeptide(L)'
;MSRTAIGPLIVVLVLVFGAIFVYLRQPSPDDEARAYIENAENALAMQEAVILAHFDMHSAAGEIDFSRFPLPEAVSKDGRLLPALAQEGISLTEQAEHILGGFYVTEDGNRFALVAGGRFDGAAILRAVERAFFVVDRSETGFEVTFIRRNPHTCELSPPVRLYVTDRQIIVTTPDLMPKILTRQVGGAFAEVDLAGWRDFREKNAFSLNFLAPRETVSVIPYQMLRDAAGQAVDLRGESVYSVYLGAALPEETPDTVILTAKFNTTDGAWAQETANKFEAGRNVMRRTVMTRIPFAEQIDRALTVTTADEFLAFTLPLALADVEDARAALQDAAGMLVSGDLLTTALDQLRRGREQTIPLNELPEFHPNLGHDALPDFQEDLLTPVKIDAVTGPFGIGIEKAAFVEHDGRRVTEMTLRVASAALPNLPVETLHFGDTADAAASISVTGVYDAEGNPLMPHEDCGTDRNQEASGLTVQAGFHLQEEENIPYTALTGQKKIRLHENTALHNAAAIEGHITLHLPTTVKSRRFEQPLAGQILEAGGATLTFRNNDKNVLRYSISGEKRHILAVHPINSGGMVLNSRGGGATSSILQHGTRHISRDIQGEIVAVDVIYTENTVAQDYPFFITSFLNHFDTDARGHAPTVIRRETREHFAAYAQLYDFSNFCDEDARSAALPPLQLCFGDFRYQGRDRGINTRFSLAAPASTGLHGNLGGMEIVIGGYRTDAGPVELPGHQFILPQLDNSVPDRPPFLKALHVPFRTPDPDSLLEDRQITGVVGKVLLNLPQNIESKSTYATSLGQRVEADDKSMAVTLTEITQNSLTLELEGDTSRLVQVIPVTQDAQVLPLRNTVFTEKDGRGYLTLEPVGGHPVFLEIRYATEREILELPFDIRF
;
A
#
# COMPACT_ATOMS: atom_id res chain seq x y z
N MET A 1 -30.95 -1.83 -20.69
CA MET A 1 -30.48 -0.75 -19.79
C MET A 1 -30.36 -1.34 -18.40
N SER A 2 -29.14 -1.38 -17.84
CA SER A 2 -28.87 -1.90 -16.51
C SER A 2 -29.58 -1.05 -15.45
N ARG A 3 -30.05 -1.69 -14.39
CA ARG A 3 -30.89 -1.12 -13.32
C ARG A 3 -30.14 -0.15 -12.37
N THR A 4 -28.95 0.33 -12.71
CA THR A 4 -27.97 0.83 -11.73
C THR A 4 -27.53 2.30 -11.89
N ALA A 5 -27.94 3.02 -12.93
CA ALA A 5 -27.35 4.33 -13.27
C ALA A 5 -27.83 5.56 -12.45
N ILE A 6 -28.73 5.39 -11.46
CA ILE A 6 -29.36 6.55 -10.77
C ILE A 6 -28.69 6.91 -9.42
N GLY A 7 -28.17 5.92 -8.69
CA GLY A 7 -27.39 6.14 -7.46
C GLY A 7 -26.11 6.99 -7.63
N PRO A 8 -25.36 6.90 -8.75
CA PRO A 8 -24.13 7.67 -8.96
C PRO A 8 -24.34 9.19 -8.96
N LEU A 9 -25.50 9.70 -9.40
CA LEU A 9 -25.72 11.14 -9.55
C LEU A 9 -25.81 11.88 -8.21
N ILE A 10 -26.49 11.27 -7.22
CA ILE A 10 -26.55 11.75 -5.83
C ILE A 10 -25.17 11.63 -5.17
N VAL A 11 -24.45 10.56 -5.50
CA VAL A 11 -23.08 10.33 -5.04
C VAL A 11 -22.12 11.41 -5.60
N VAL A 12 -22.23 11.80 -6.87
CA VAL A 12 -21.47 12.94 -7.44
C VAL A 12 -21.82 14.25 -6.71
N LEU A 13 -23.12 14.52 -6.52
CA LEU A 13 -23.64 15.68 -5.79
C LEU A 13 -23.19 15.75 -4.32
N VAL A 14 -22.83 14.64 -3.68
CA VAL A 14 -22.34 14.66 -2.29
C VAL A 14 -20.82 14.50 -2.22
N LEU A 15 -20.17 13.91 -3.22
CA LEU A 15 -18.71 13.76 -3.25
C LEU A 15 -17.99 15.02 -3.73
N VAL A 16 -18.50 15.67 -4.78
CA VAL A 16 -17.96 16.95 -5.27
C VAL A 16 -18.09 18.01 -4.18
N PHE A 17 -19.20 18.00 -3.45
CA PHE A 17 -19.49 18.97 -2.39
C PHE A 17 -18.94 18.57 -1.03
N GLY A 18 -18.83 17.27 -0.74
CA GLY A 18 -18.19 16.80 0.48
C GLY A 18 -16.68 17.05 0.48
N ALA A 19 -16.05 17.31 -0.67
CA ALA A 19 -14.65 17.73 -0.76
C ALA A 19 -14.48 19.23 -0.50
N ILE A 20 -15.58 19.98 -0.50
CA ILE A 20 -15.61 21.44 -0.48
C ILE A 20 -16.59 21.81 0.63
N PHE A 21 -16.13 21.82 1.88
CA PHE A 21 -16.95 22.45 2.90
C PHE A 21 -16.18 23.40 3.79
N VAL A 22 -16.83 24.55 3.90
CA VAL A 22 -16.40 25.83 4.41
C VAL A 22 -17.60 26.30 5.22
N TYR A 23 -17.42 26.91 6.39
CA TYR A 23 -18.53 27.61 7.03
C TYR A 23 -18.94 28.74 6.10
N LEU A 24 -20.00 28.64 5.32
CA LEU A 24 -20.25 29.69 4.33
C LEU A 24 -20.95 30.92 4.99
N ARG A 25 -20.75 32.14 4.45
CA ARG A 25 -21.54 33.36 4.69
C ARG A 25 -22.13 33.81 3.35
N GLN A 26 -22.98 34.83 3.34
CA GLN A 26 -23.59 35.27 2.08
C GLN A 26 -22.60 35.93 1.12
N PRO A 27 -22.77 35.73 -0.20
CA PRO A 27 -22.05 36.47 -1.21
C PRO A 27 -22.55 37.91 -1.25
N SER A 28 -21.62 38.87 -1.18
CA SER A 28 -21.88 40.27 -1.49
C SER A 28 -20.73 40.83 -2.30
N PRO A 29 -20.70 40.63 -3.63
CA PRO A 29 -19.74 41.34 -4.45
C PRO A 29 -20.15 42.81 -4.52
N ASP A 30 -19.23 43.69 -4.12
CA ASP A 30 -19.24 45.10 -4.52
C ASP A 30 -19.10 45.19 -6.06
N ASP A 31 -19.57 46.28 -6.69
CA ASP A 31 -19.61 46.38 -8.16
C ASP A 31 -18.21 46.25 -8.81
N GLU A 32 -17.15 46.65 -8.09
CA GLU A 32 -15.75 46.46 -8.52
C GLU A 32 -15.32 44.98 -8.56
N ALA A 33 -15.78 44.16 -7.61
CA ALA A 33 -15.49 42.73 -7.58
C ALA A 33 -16.13 42.00 -8.77
N ARG A 34 -17.36 42.37 -9.14
CA ARG A 34 -18.06 41.78 -10.29
C ARG A 34 -17.29 42.00 -11.59
N ALA A 35 -16.77 43.21 -11.83
CA ALA A 35 -15.98 43.51 -13.03
C ALA A 35 -14.67 42.72 -13.10
N TYR A 36 -13.98 42.52 -11.98
CA TYR A 36 -12.78 41.68 -11.91
C TYR A 36 -13.10 40.22 -12.25
N ILE A 37 -14.14 39.65 -11.61
CA ILE A 37 -14.57 38.27 -11.82
C ILE A 37 -14.92 38.05 -13.30
N GLU A 38 -15.72 38.93 -13.90
CA GLU A 38 -16.11 38.79 -15.30
C GLU A 38 -14.90 38.85 -16.25
N ASN A 39 -13.93 39.71 -15.97
CA ASN A 39 -12.70 39.78 -16.78
C ASN A 39 -11.86 38.49 -16.64
N ALA A 40 -11.72 37.97 -15.43
CA ALA A 40 -11.02 36.70 -15.18
C ALA A 40 -11.74 35.51 -15.84
N GLU A 41 -13.08 35.46 -15.75
CA GLU A 41 -13.89 34.46 -16.44
C GLU A 41 -13.70 34.52 -17.95
N ASN A 42 -13.75 35.71 -18.55
CA ASN A 42 -13.53 35.88 -19.99
C ASN A 42 -12.13 35.42 -20.42
N ALA A 43 -11.13 35.66 -19.58
CA ALA A 43 -9.76 35.21 -19.83
C ALA A 43 -9.65 33.68 -19.78
N LEU A 44 -10.34 33.03 -18.83
CA LEU A 44 -10.33 31.58 -18.66
C LEU A 44 -11.22 30.83 -19.66
N ALA A 45 -12.30 31.44 -20.14
CA ALA A 45 -13.30 30.86 -21.02
C ALA A 45 -12.84 30.80 -22.49
N MET A 46 -11.80 30.02 -22.75
CA MET A 46 -11.27 29.69 -24.10
C MET A 46 -12.01 28.48 -24.69
N GLN A 47 -11.93 28.27 -26.01
CA GLN A 47 -12.60 27.15 -26.69
C GLN A 47 -12.22 25.78 -26.13
N GLU A 48 -11.00 25.61 -25.66
CA GLU A 48 -10.48 24.35 -25.10
C GLU A 48 -10.90 24.12 -23.63
N ALA A 49 -11.62 25.07 -23.02
CA ALA A 49 -12.06 24.96 -21.63
C ALA A 49 -13.17 23.92 -21.49
N VAL A 50 -12.93 22.89 -20.67
CA VAL A 50 -13.92 21.83 -20.38
C VAL A 50 -14.57 22.00 -19.02
N ILE A 51 -13.89 22.66 -18.07
CA ILE A 51 -14.45 23.04 -16.76
C ILE A 51 -14.13 24.50 -16.46
N LEU A 52 -15.09 25.23 -15.91
CA LEU A 52 -14.89 26.47 -15.17
C LEU A 52 -15.31 26.29 -13.71
N ALA A 53 -14.59 26.93 -12.80
CA ALA A 53 -14.85 26.89 -11.37
C ALA A 53 -14.83 28.31 -10.79
N HIS A 54 -15.66 28.55 -9.79
CA HIS A 54 -15.67 29.77 -9.01
C HIS A 54 -15.91 29.48 -7.54
N PHE A 55 -15.14 30.15 -6.69
CA PHE A 55 -15.29 30.15 -5.25
C PHE A 55 -15.32 31.60 -4.75
N ASP A 56 -16.38 31.96 -4.04
CA ASP A 56 -16.49 33.23 -3.32
C ASP A 56 -15.93 33.07 -1.91
N MET A 57 -14.82 33.76 -1.64
CA MET A 57 -14.11 33.66 -0.37
C MET A 57 -14.74 34.56 0.70
N HIS A 58 -15.50 35.60 0.34
CA HIS A 58 -16.28 36.37 1.33
C HIS A 58 -17.38 35.53 1.95
N SER A 59 -17.90 34.63 1.14
CA SER A 59 -18.80 33.59 1.57
C SER A 59 -18.09 32.52 2.39
N ALA A 60 -16.81 32.60 2.76
CA ALA A 60 -16.11 31.62 3.61
C ALA A 60 -15.87 32.13 5.04
N ALA A 61 -16.18 31.32 6.05
CA ALA A 61 -16.00 31.57 7.48
C ALA A 61 -15.26 30.42 8.18
N GLY A 62 -14.62 29.53 7.41
CA GLY A 62 -13.79 28.43 7.89
C GLY A 62 -12.57 28.21 6.99
N GLU A 63 -11.61 27.43 7.49
CA GLU A 63 -10.41 27.08 6.74
C GLU A 63 -10.76 26.14 5.57
N ILE A 64 -10.50 26.60 4.34
CA ILE A 64 -10.73 25.82 3.13
C ILE A 64 -9.60 24.82 2.96
N ASP A 65 -9.92 23.52 3.06
CA ASP A 65 -8.95 22.46 2.76
C ASP A 65 -8.77 22.33 1.22
N PHE A 66 -7.99 23.24 0.65
CA PHE A 66 -7.67 23.27 -0.77
C PHE A 66 -6.99 21.98 -1.28
N SER A 67 -6.54 21.10 -0.39
CA SER A 67 -5.94 19.81 -0.74
C SER A 67 -6.84 18.84 -1.48
N ARG A 68 -8.16 19.00 -1.31
CA ARG A 68 -9.16 18.05 -1.82
C ARG A 68 -9.81 18.53 -3.10
N PHE A 69 -9.44 19.73 -3.54
CA PHE A 69 -9.77 20.17 -4.87
C PHE A 69 -8.98 19.32 -5.86
N PRO A 70 -9.56 19.01 -7.03
CA PRO A 70 -8.87 18.33 -8.13
C PRO A 70 -7.82 19.26 -8.77
N LEU A 71 -6.96 19.85 -7.96
CA LEU A 71 -5.84 20.65 -8.40
C LEU A 71 -4.74 19.70 -8.87
N PRO A 72 -3.96 20.08 -9.88
CA PRO A 72 -2.76 19.37 -10.24
C PRO A 72 -1.89 19.14 -9.00
N GLU A 73 -1.18 18.01 -8.96
CA GLU A 73 -0.42 17.57 -7.79
C GLU A 73 0.49 18.67 -7.23
N ALA A 74 1.12 19.47 -8.10
CA ALA A 74 1.99 20.59 -7.76
C ALA A 74 1.31 21.73 -6.95
N VAL A 75 -0.02 21.83 -6.97
CA VAL A 75 -0.80 22.88 -6.28
C VAL A 75 -1.65 22.30 -5.13
N SER A 76 -1.85 20.99 -5.08
CA SER A 76 -2.59 20.26 -4.03
C SER A 76 -1.84 20.18 -2.67
N LYS A 77 -2.41 19.51 -1.64
CA LYS A 77 -1.76 19.30 -0.31
C LYS A 77 -0.37 18.72 -0.45
N ASP A 78 -0.27 17.68 -1.25
CA ASP A 78 0.96 16.96 -1.46
C ASP A 78 1.96 17.89 -2.13
N GLY A 79 1.44 18.82 -2.94
CA GLY A 79 2.11 19.91 -3.63
C GLY A 79 2.79 20.97 -2.77
N ARG A 80 2.63 21.02 -1.44
CA ARG A 80 3.30 21.98 -0.51
C ARG A 80 3.09 23.47 -0.76
N LEU A 81 2.44 23.93 -1.85
CA LEU A 81 2.30 25.36 -2.14
C LEU A 81 1.53 26.09 -1.03
N LEU A 82 0.35 25.59 -0.68
CA LEU A 82 -0.49 26.20 0.33
C LEU A 82 0.14 26.17 1.74
N PRO A 83 0.72 25.05 2.21
CA PRO A 83 1.54 25.05 3.42
C PRO A 83 2.71 26.05 3.38
N ALA A 84 3.40 26.19 2.25
CA ALA A 84 4.51 27.12 2.10
C ALA A 84 4.05 28.58 2.18
N LEU A 85 2.90 28.90 1.57
CA LEU A 85 2.25 30.20 1.69
C LEU A 85 1.87 30.48 3.16
N ALA A 86 1.25 29.52 3.83
CA ALA A 86 0.84 29.65 5.23
C ALA A 86 2.03 29.87 6.18
N GLN A 87 3.18 29.22 5.93
CA GLN A 87 4.42 29.45 6.70
C GLN A 87 4.96 30.88 6.58
N GLU A 88 4.70 31.56 5.47
CA GLU A 88 5.00 32.98 5.28
C GLU A 88 3.88 33.92 5.76
N GLY A 89 2.86 33.39 6.43
CA GLY A 89 1.71 34.16 6.91
C GLY A 89 0.73 34.54 5.79
N ILE A 90 0.79 33.88 4.63
CA ILE A 90 -0.15 34.09 3.52
C ILE A 90 -1.28 33.09 3.64
N SER A 91 -2.44 33.58 4.06
CA SER A 91 -3.67 32.79 4.10
C SER A 91 -4.54 33.12 2.89
N LEU A 92 -4.66 32.19 1.93
CA LEU A 92 -5.59 32.37 0.81
C LEU A 92 -7.04 32.49 1.30
N THR A 93 -7.39 31.91 2.44
CA THR A 93 -8.75 31.98 2.99
C THR A 93 -9.11 33.37 3.53
N GLU A 94 -8.11 34.13 3.97
CA GLU A 94 -8.31 35.48 4.49
C GLU A 94 -8.00 36.57 3.46
N GLN A 95 -7.08 36.30 2.53
CA GLN A 95 -6.53 37.30 1.60
C GLN A 95 -7.13 37.25 0.20
N ALA A 96 -7.61 36.08 -0.24
CA ALA A 96 -8.35 36.00 -1.50
C ALA A 96 -9.80 36.42 -1.26
N GLU A 97 -10.35 37.20 -2.19
CA GLU A 97 -11.75 37.60 -2.25
C GLU A 97 -12.51 36.63 -3.16
N HIS A 98 -11.89 36.20 -4.27
CA HIS A 98 -12.45 35.24 -5.20
C HIS A 98 -11.38 34.32 -5.76
N ILE A 99 -11.75 33.07 -6.04
CA ILE A 99 -10.89 32.11 -6.74
C ILE A 99 -11.65 31.56 -7.93
N LEU A 100 -11.06 31.68 -9.11
CA LEU A 100 -11.55 31.12 -10.35
C LEU A 100 -10.61 30.02 -10.83
N GLY A 101 -11.17 29.00 -11.49
CA GLY A 101 -10.40 27.90 -12.06
C GLY A 101 -10.87 27.54 -13.46
N GLY A 102 -9.94 27.08 -14.30
CA GLY A 102 -10.22 26.54 -15.62
C GLY A 102 -9.44 25.24 -15.85
N PHE A 103 -10.08 24.24 -16.43
CA PHE A 103 -9.41 23.02 -16.93
C PHE A 103 -9.61 22.90 -18.42
N TYR A 104 -8.55 22.48 -19.12
CA TYR A 104 -8.50 22.44 -20.58
C TYR A 104 -7.99 21.10 -21.07
N VAL A 105 -8.52 20.64 -22.19
CA VAL A 105 -8.03 19.47 -22.92
C VAL A 105 -7.36 19.97 -24.20
N THR A 106 -6.09 19.67 -24.39
CA THR A 106 -5.35 19.97 -25.63
C THR A 106 -4.76 18.69 -26.23
N GLU A 107 -4.29 18.75 -27.48
CA GLU A 107 -3.62 17.62 -28.13
C GLU A 107 -2.37 17.15 -27.34
N ASP A 108 -1.69 18.09 -26.68
CA ASP A 108 -0.49 17.86 -25.86
C ASP A 108 -0.80 17.54 -24.38
N GLY A 109 -2.05 17.18 -24.09
CA GLY A 109 -2.51 16.76 -22.76
C GLY A 109 -3.30 17.83 -21.99
N ASN A 110 -3.62 17.52 -20.73
CA ASN A 110 -4.48 18.38 -19.91
C ASN A 110 -3.73 19.63 -19.44
N ARG A 111 -4.43 20.77 -19.35
CA ARG A 111 -3.93 22.03 -18.78
C ARG A 111 -4.89 22.56 -17.73
N PHE A 112 -4.40 23.47 -16.89
CA PHE A 112 -5.21 24.09 -15.84
C PHE A 112 -4.80 25.55 -15.65
N ALA A 113 -5.71 26.34 -15.09
CA ALA A 113 -5.42 27.67 -14.60
C ALA A 113 -6.21 27.94 -13.33
N LEU A 114 -5.59 28.63 -12.38
CA LEU A 114 -6.21 29.16 -11.18
C LEU A 114 -5.91 30.64 -11.11
N VAL A 115 -6.93 31.44 -10.87
CA VAL A 115 -6.84 32.89 -10.72
C VAL A 115 -7.46 33.25 -9.37
N ALA A 116 -6.65 33.70 -8.42
CA ALA A 116 -7.13 34.24 -7.16
C ALA A 116 -7.03 35.77 -7.20
N GLY A 117 -8.16 36.44 -7.02
CA GLY A 117 -8.25 37.88 -6.83
C GLY A 117 -8.33 38.20 -5.35
N GLY A 118 -7.63 39.25 -4.91
CA GLY A 118 -7.62 39.63 -3.50
C GLY A 118 -6.53 40.64 -3.19
N ARG A 119 -5.93 40.54 -2.00
CA ARG A 119 -4.85 41.43 -1.57
C ARG A 119 -3.67 40.60 -1.09
N PHE A 120 -2.57 40.65 -1.83
CA PHE A 120 -1.45 39.73 -1.63
C PHE A 120 -0.12 40.45 -1.44
N ASP A 121 0.78 39.87 -0.65
CA ASP A 121 2.20 40.24 -0.64
C ASP A 121 2.96 39.36 -1.66
N GLY A 122 3.12 39.88 -2.87
CA GLY A 122 3.81 39.16 -3.95
C GLY A 122 5.26 38.78 -3.62
N ALA A 123 5.96 39.58 -2.81
CA ALA A 123 7.33 39.26 -2.41
C ALA A 123 7.37 38.10 -1.41
N ALA A 124 6.41 38.04 -0.48
CA ALA A 124 6.26 36.91 0.44
C ALA A 124 5.87 35.62 -0.30
N ILE A 125 4.99 35.71 -1.29
CA ILE A 125 4.58 34.56 -2.12
C ILE A 125 5.77 33.98 -2.87
N LEU A 126 6.58 34.83 -3.53
CA LEU A 126 7.75 34.36 -4.26
C LEU A 126 8.78 33.70 -3.32
N ARG A 127 9.01 34.25 -2.12
CA ARG A 127 9.87 33.63 -1.11
C ARG A 127 9.35 32.28 -0.63
N ALA A 128 8.04 32.13 -0.45
CA ALA A 128 7.42 30.86 -0.09
C ALA A 128 7.70 29.79 -1.16
N VAL A 129 7.52 30.16 -2.44
CA VAL A 129 7.76 29.24 -3.56
C VAL A 129 9.24 28.86 -3.66
N GLU A 130 10.16 29.82 -3.54
CA GLU A 130 11.60 29.55 -3.61
C GLU A 130 12.11 28.62 -2.50
N ARG A 131 11.45 28.61 -1.32
CA ARG A 131 11.81 27.68 -0.24
C ARG A 131 11.22 26.28 -0.42
N ALA A 132 10.02 26.19 -0.99
CA ALA A 132 9.28 24.94 -1.06
C ALA A 132 9.51 24.16 -2.37
N PHE A 133 9.98 24.82 -3.43
CA PHE A 133 10.09 24.25 -4.78
C PHE A 133 11.42 24.54 -5.46
N PHE A 134 11.74 23.74 -6.47
CA PHE A 134 12.84 24.02 -7.37
C PHE A 134 12.38 25.03 -8.42
N VAL A 135 12.93 26.24 -8.36
CA VAL A 135 12.68 27.28 -9.37
C VAL A 135 13.51 27.00 -10.61
N VAL A 136 12.83 26.83 -11.75
CA VAL A 136 13.43 26.49 -13.05
C VAL A 136 13.66 27.74 -13.90
N ASP A 137 12.79 28.74 -13.81
CA ASP A 137 12.86 29.97 -14.59
C ASP A 137 12.22 31.16 -13.85
N ARG A 138 12.67 32.38 -14.14
CA ARG A 138 12.12 33.63 -13.58
C ARG A 138 12.01 34.70 -14.66
N SER A 139 10.90 35.43 -14.69
CA SER A 139 10.79 36.57 -15.59
C SER A 139 11.71 37.72 -15.18
N GLU A 140 12.16 38.50 -16.16
CA GLU A 140 12.91 39.74 -15.95
C GLU A 140 12.09 40.80 -15.17
N THR A 141 10.76 40.72 -15.24
CA THR A 141 9.84 41.62 -14.51
C THR A 141 9.75 41.30 -13.02
N GLY A 142 10.20 40.12 -12.59
CA GLY A 142 10.17 39.68 -11.19
C GLY A 142 8.80 39.20 -10.69
N PHE A 143 7.74 39.31 -11.49
CA PHE A 143 6.37 38.91 -11.12
C PHE A 143 6.04 37.46 -11.49
N GLU A 144 6.90 36.77 -12.24
CA GLU A 144 6.66 35.39 -12.68
C GLU A 144 7.79 34.44 -12.30
N VAL A 145 7.39 33.24 -11.90
CA VAL A 145 8.31 32.14 -11.58
C VAL A 145 7.77 30.83 -12.13
N THR A 146 8.62 30.03 -12.75
CA THR A 146 8.32 28.65 -13.13
C THR A 146 9.02 27.72 -12.15
N PHE A 147 8.29 26.76 -11.59
CA PHE A 147 8.80 25.86 -10.57
C PHE A 147 8.33 24.41 -10.79
N ILE A 148 9.10 23.47 -10.25
CA ILE A 148 8.81 22.04 -10.22
C ILE A 148 8.94 21.51 -8.79
N ARG A 149 8.21 20.43 -8.52
CA ARG A 149 8.28 19.70 -7.25
C ARG A 149 8.91 18.34 -7.48
N ARG A 150 9.70 17.88 -6.53
CA ARG A 150 10.04 16.46 -6.41
C ARG A 150 9.08 15.80 -5.42
N ASN A 151 8.38 14.75 -5.84
CA ASN A 151 7.54 13.98 -4.94
C ASN A 151 8.44 13.36 -3.84
N PRO A 152 8.15 13.60 -2.54
CA PRO A 152 9.02 13.15 -1.46
C PRO A 152 8.99 11.63 -1.25
N HIS A 153 8.04 10.91 -1.83
CA HIS A 153 7.92 9.45 -1.71
C HIS A 153 8.34 8.70 -2.98
N THR A 154 8.02 9.24 -4.17
CA THR A 154 8.35 8.59 -5.45
C THR A 154 9.59 9.16 -6.14
N CYS A 155 10.14 10.26 -5.62
CA CYS A 155 11.22 11.03 -6.26
C CYS A 155 10.91 11.57 -7.67
N GLU A 156 9.70 11.35 -8.20
CA GLU A 156 9.30 11.85 -9.51
C GLU A 156 9.19 13.37 -9.51
N LEU A 157 9.61 13.98 -10.61
CA LEU A 157 9.45 15.42 -10.81
C LEU A 157 8.06 15.72 -11.36
N SER A 158 7.39 16.68 -10.76
CA SER A 158 6.11 17.19 -11.28
C SER A 158 6.33 17.90 -12.62
N PRO A 159 5.30 17.97 -13.48
CA PRO A 159 5.28 18.91 -14.58
C PRO A 159 5.55 20.35 -14.09
N PRO A 160 6.18 21.21 -14.91
CA PRO A 160 6.44 22.60 -14.54
C PRO A 160 5.13 23.37 -14.39
N VAL A 161 5.08 24.21 -13.36
CA VAL A 161 3.98 25.14 -13.09
C VAL A 161 4.53 26.56 -13.11
N ARG A 162 3.77 27.49 -13.70
CA ARG A 162 4.09 28.90 -13.72
C ARG A 162 3.15 29.67 -12.82
N LEU A 163 3.74 30.49 -11.96
CA LEU A 163 3.06 31.42 -11.07
C LEU A 163 3.32 32.84 -11.57
N TYR A 164 2.27 33.64 -11.64
CA TYR A 164 2.31 35.09 -11.81
C TYR A 164 1.66 35.72 -10.58
N VAL A 165 2.29 36.73 -9.99
CA VAL A 165 1.81 37.35 -8.75
C VAL A 165 1.93 38.88 -8.78
N THR A 166 0.88 39.55 -8.31
CA THR A 166 0.86 40.99 -8.00
C THR A 166 0.26 41.24 -6.62
N ASP A 167 0.10 42.50 -6.25
CA ASP A 167 -0.60 42.92 -5.05
C ASP A 167 -2.11 42.60 -5.06
N ARG A 168 -2.69 42.33 -6.24
CA ARG A 168 -4.13 42.09 -6.41
C ARG A 168 -4.52 40.72 -6.97
N GLN A 169 -3.56 40.00 -7.54
CA GLN A 169 -3.86 38.72 -8.17
C GLN A 169 -2.73 37.70 -8.08
N ILE A 170 -3.13 36.45 -8.00
CA ILE A 170 -2.28 35.28 -8.15
C ILE A 170 -2.82 34.48 -9.32
N ILE A 171 -1.97 34.12 -10.27
CA ILE A 171 -2.31 33.21 -11.36
C ILE A 171 -1.36 32.02 -11.31
N VAL A 172 -1.91 30.80 -11.22
CA VAL A 172 -1.14 29.55 -11.25
C VAL A 172 -1.62 28.70 -12.41
N THR A 173 -0.74 28.35 -13.33
CA THR A 173 -1.13 27.65 -14.56
C THR A 173 0.05 26.90 -15.17
N THR A 174 -0.19 26.17 -16.26
CA THR A 174 0.88 25.56 -17.05
C THR A 174 1.66 26.64 -17.82
N PRO A 175 2.98 26.49 -18.04
CA PRO A 175 3.81 27.55 -18.62
C PRO A 175 3.33 28.07 -19.99
N ASP A 176 2.73 27.23 -20.81
CA ASP A 176 2.20 27.53 -22.13
C ASP A 176 0.89 28.36 -22.11
N LEU A 177 0.11 28.24 -21.04
CA LEU A 177 -1.19 28.91 -20.92
C LEU A 177 -1.08 30.31 -20.30
N MET A 178 -0.05 30.56 -19.48
CA MET A 178 0.18 31.85 -18.81
C MET A 178 0.16 33.05 -19.77
N PRO A 179 0.89 33.06 -20.91
CA PRO A 179 0.88 34.21 -21.81
C PRO A 179 -0.49 34.45 -22.44
N LYS A 180 -1.26 33.38 -22.72
CA LYS A 180 -2.61 33.47 -23.28
C LYS A 180 -3.56 34.14 -22.28
N ILE A 181 -3.56 33.69 -21.02
CA ILE A 181 -4.42 34.23 -19.96
C ILE A 181 -4.09 35.70 -19.72
N LEU A 182 -2.82 36.05 -19.52
CA LEU A 182 -2.41 37.44 -19.26
C LEU A 182 -2.78 38.37 -20.43
N THR A 183 -2.57 37.93 -21.67
CA THR A 183 -2.92 38.72 -22.87
C THR A 183 -4.42 38.99 -22.93
N ARG A 184 -5.26 37.97 -22.65
CA ARG A 184 -6.71 38.10 -22.66
C ARG A 184 -7.22 39.00 -21.53
N GLN A 185 -6.65 38.86 -20.33
CA GLN A 185 -7.07 39.62 -19.15
C GLN A 185 -6.66 41.10 -19.24
N VAL A 186 -5.47 41.40 -19.75
CA VAL A 186 -5.01 42.79 -19.98
C VAL A 186 -5.75 43.43 -21.17
N GLY A 187 -6.02 42.64 -22.22
CA GLY A 187 -6.72 43.10 -23.41
C GLY A 187 -8.24 43.25 -23.25
N GLY A 188 -8.82 42.79 -22.13
CA GLY A 188 -10.27 42.79 -21.92
C GLY A 188 -11.01 41.95 -22.96
N ALA A 189 -10.46 40.79 -23.31
CA ALA A 189 -11.03 39.92 -24.34
C ALA A 189 -12.43 39.43 -23.96
N PHE A 190 -13.28 39.16 -24.96
CA PHE A 190 -14.56 38.48 -24.74
C PHE A 190 -14.33 36.97 -24.52
N ALA A 191 -15.22 36.33 -23.76
CA ALA A 191 -15.26 34.87 -23.65
C ALA A 191 -15.47 34.23 -25.03
N GLU A 192 -14.81 33.10 -25.28
CA GLU A 192 -14.97 32.32 -26.51
C GLU A 192 -16.13 31.33 -26.43
N VAL A 193 -16.66 31.10 -25.22
CA VAL A 193 -17.86 30.31 -24.94
C VAL A 193 -18.95 31.19 -24.31
N ASP A 194 -20.21 30.80 -24.46
CA ASP A 194 -21.33 31.53 -23.84
C ASP A 194 -21.34 31.32 -22.31
N LEU A 195 -21.21 32.43 -21.58
CA LEU A 195 -21.19 32.45 -20.12
C LEU A 195 -22.47 32.99 -19.48
N ALA A 196 -23.50 33.37 -20.24
CA ALA A 196 -24.69 34.01 -19.68
C ALA A 196 -25.39 33.13 -18.63
N GLY A 197 -25.63 31.85 -18.97
CA GLY A 197 -26.22 30.88 -18.04
C GLY A 197 -25.31 30.53 -16.85
N TRP A 198 -23.99 30.50 -17.09
CA TRP A 198 -22.99 30.27 -16.04
C TRP A 198 -22.97 31.40 -15.02
N ARG A 199 -22.96 32.65 -15.46
CA ARG A 199 -22.91 33.83 -14.59
C ARG A 199 -24.15 33.93 -13.70
N ASP A 200 -25.34 33.73 -14.27
CA ASP A 200 -26.59 33.70 -13.49
C ASP A 200 -26.60 32.58 -12.43
N PHE A 201 -26.04 31.42 -12.77
CA PHE A 201 -25.89 30.32 -11.81
C PHE A 201 -24.87 30.66 -10.72
N ARG A 202 -23.68 31.13 -11.10
CA ARG A 202 -22.57 31.46 -10.20
C ARG A 202 -22.95 32.51 -9.17
N GLU A 203 -23.65 33.57 -9.57
CA GLU A 203 -24.03 34.67 -8.67
C GLU A 203 -24.92 34.23 -7.50
N LYS A 204 -25.63 33.11 -7.65
CA LYS A 204 -26.53 32.56 -6.62
C LYS A 204 -25.84 31.56 -5.68
N ASN A 205 -24.57 31.24 -5.93
CA ASN A 205 -23.87 30.15 -5.27
C ASN A 205 -22.48 30.62 -4.79
N ALA A 206 -22.14 30.31 -3.54
CA ALA A 206 -20.82 30.60 -2.99
C ALA A 206 -19.72 29.76 -3.67
N PHE A 207 -20.06 28.53 -4.05
CA PHE A 207 -19.22 27.67 -4.86
C PHE A 207 -19.95 27.23 -6.11
N SER A 208 -19.29 27.26 -7.26
CA SER A 208 -19.85 26.81 -8.53
C SER A 208 -18.82 26.09 -9.39
N LEU A 209 -19.27 25.07 -10.12
CA LEU A 209 -18.57 24.41 -11.22
C LEU A 209 -19.45 24.37 -12.45
N ASN A 210 -18.85 24.56 -13.61
CA ASN A 210 -19.49 24.40 -14.91
C ASN A 210 -18.66 23.46 -15.77
N PHE A 211 -19.26 22.34 -16.13
CA PHE A 211 -18.75 21.38 -17.10
C PHE A 211 -19.22 21.83 -18.48
N LEU A 212 -18.36 22.54 -19.22
CA LEU A 212 -18.64 23.09 -20.55
C LEU A 212 -18.68 22.00 -21.63
N ALA A 213 -17.94 20.92 -21.43
CA ALA A 213 -17.91 19.76 -22.32
C ALA A 213 -17.93 18.46 -21.51
N PRO A 214 -19.10 18.02 -20.99
CA PRO A 214 -19.19 16.91 -20.04
C PRO A 214 -18.52 15.61 -20.51
N ARG A 215 -18.56 15.32 -21.82
CA ARG A 215 -17.90 14.13 -22.41
C ARG A 215 -16.38 14.18 -22.31
N GLU A 216 -15.80 15.33 -22.63
CA GLU A 216 -14.35 15.55 -22.61
C GLU A 216 -13.84 15.72 -21.18
N THR A 217 -14.72 16.02 -20.23
CA THR A 217 -14.35 16.30 -18.84
C THR A 217 -13.89 15.05 -18.07
N VAL A 218 -14.28 13.85 -18.48
CA VAL A 218 -13.91 12.60 -17.77
C VAL A 218 -12.37 12.41 -17.74
N SER A 219 -11.65 12.83 -18.79
CA SER A 219 -10.19 12.66 -18.87
C SER A 219 -9.40 13.64 -18.00
N VAL A 220 -9.98 14.77 -17.60
CA VAL A 220 -9.29 15.82 -16.83
C VAL A 220 -9.48 15.71 -15.32
N ILE A 221 -10.46 14.92 -14.85
CA ILE A 221 -10.69 14.71 -13.42
C ILE A 221 -9.58 13.79 -12.87
N PRO A 222 -8.74 14.24 -11.93
CA PRO A 222 -7.58 13.47 -11.44
C PRO A 222 -7.99 12.32 -10.50
N TYR A 223 -9.15 12.40 -9.85
CA TYR A 223 -9.61 11.37 -8.92
C TYR A 223 -10.42 10.28 -9.63
N GLN A 224 -9.94 9.04 -9.59
CA GLN A 224 -10.56 7.88 -10.25
C GLN A 224 -12.05 7.72 -9.88
N MET A 225 -12.41 7.89 -8.60
CA MET A 225 -13.80 7.76 -8.16
C MET A 225 -14.71 8.85 -8.74
N LEU A 226 -14.23 10.10 -8.84
CA LEU A 226 -14.98 11.19 -9.46
C LEU A 226 -15.04 11.03 -10.99
N ARG A 227 -13.97 10.51 -11.60
CA ARG A 227 -13.91 10.14 -13.01
C ARG A 227 -14.90 9.04 -13.35
N ASP A 228 -15.01 8.00 -12.52
CA ASP A 228 -15.94 6.89 -12.72
C ASP A 228 -17.39 7.34 -12.52
N ALA A 229 -17.64 8.17 -11.51
CA ALA A 229 -18.97 8.71 -11.23
C ALA A 229 -19.42 9.73 -12.30
N ALA A 230 -18.51 10.61 -12.74
CA ALA A 230 -18.74 11.51 -13.89
C ALA A 230 -18.90 10.71 -15.18
N GLY A 231 -18.08 9.68 -15.39
CA GLY A 231 -18.16 8.77 -16.54
C GLY A 231 -19.53 8.10 -16.63
N GLN A 232 -20.06 7.61 -15.50
CA GLN A 232 -21.41 7.03 -15.44
C GLN A 232 -22.54 8.07 -15.61
N ALA A 233 -22.34 9.30 -15.13
CA ALA A 233 -23.29 10.40 -15.35
C ALA A 233 -23.29 10.89 -16.82
N VAL A 234 -22.13 10.82 -17.49
CA VAL A 234 -21.95 11.13 -18.91
C VAL A 234 -22.44 9.99 -19.81
N ASP A 235 -22.41 8.74 -19.32
CA ASP A 235 -22.98 7.54 -19.99
C ASP A 235 -24.52 7.53 -19.99
N LEU A 236 -25.17 8.49 -19.33
CA LEU A 236 -26.59 8.82 -19.51
C LEU A 236 -26.80 9.46 -20.89
N ARG A 237 -26.71 8.65 -21.94
CA ARG A 237 -26.93 9.00 -23.36
C ARG A 237 -27.63 10.36 -23.58
N GLY A 238 -26.86 11.29 -24.13
CA GLY A 238 -27.35 12.41 -24.93
C GLY A 238 -26.17 13.15 -25.57
N GLU A 239 -26.18 13.30 -26.89
CA GLU A 239 -25.49 14.43 -27.57
C GLU A 239 -26.16 15.78 -27.21
N SER A 240 -27.26 15.72 -26.46
CA SER A 240 -28.14 16.82 -26.11
C SER A 240 -27.73 17.59 -24.85
N VAL A 241 -27.03 16.98 -23.89
CA VAL A 241 -26.52 17.70 -22.71
C VAL A 241 -25.23 18.42 -23.08
N TYR A 242 -25.31 19.75 -23.13
CA TYR A 242 -24.19 20.60 -23.55
C TYR A 242 -23.48 21.27 -22.38
N SER A 243 -24.08 21.34 -21.19
CA SER A 243 -23.37 21.79 -19.98
C SER A 243 -23.98 21.25 -18.69
N VAL A 244 -23.18 21.15 -17.64
CA VAL A 244 -23.63 20.79 -16.29
C VAL A 244 -23.12 21.82 -15.29
N TYR A 245 -24.02 22.40 -14.50
CA TYR A 245 -23.67 23.30 -13.41
C TYR A 245 -23.83 22.59 -12.08
N LEU A 246 -22.82 22.68 -11.22
CA LEU A 246 -22.89 22.23 -9.83
C LEU A 246 -22.67 23.45 -8.93
N GLY A 247 -23.54 23.71 -7.96
CA GLY A 247 -23.38 24.85 -7.04
C GLY A 247 -23.86 24.57 -5.62
N ALA A 248 -23.27 25.30 -4.67
CA ALA A 248 -23.69 25.32 -3.27
C ALA A 248 -24.05 26.74 -2.85
N ALA A 249 -25.23 26.89 -2.25
CA ALA A 249 -25.77 28.16 -1.78
C ALA A 249 -26.16 28.10 -0.30
N LEU A 250 -26.08 29.25 0.39
CA LEU A 250 -26.65 29.47 1.71
C LEU A 250 -27.77 30.52 1.63
N PRO A 251 -29.04 30.12 1.80
CA PRO A 251 -30.14 31.08 1.81
C PRO A 251 -30.09 31.99 3.04
N GLU A 252 -30.45 33.27 2.87
CA GLU A 252 -30.53 34.26 3.96
C GLU A 252 -31.50 33.81 5.07
N GLU A 253 -32.58 33.18 4.65
CA GLU A 253 -33.69 32.78 5.51
C GLU A 253 -33.36 31.55 6.35
N THR A 254 -32.32 30.78 5.96
CA THR A 254 -31.96 29.49 6.59
C THR A 254 -30.43 29.34 6.70
N PRO A 255 -29.77 30.06 7.63
CA PRO A 255 -28.30 30.12 7.71
C PRO A 255 -27.64 28.79 8.07
N ASP A 256 -28.37 27.85 8.68
CA ASP A 256 -27.85 26.52 9.04
C ASP A 256 -28.10 25.45 7.95
N THR A 257 -28.49 25.86 6.74
CA THR A 257 -28.84 24.96 5.64
C THR A 257 -28.06 25.29 4.37
N VAL A 258 -27.41 24.28 3.80
CA VAL A 258 -26.73 24.35 2.51
C VAL A 258 -27.63 23.77 1.45
N ILE A 259 -27.82 24.50 0.35
CA ILE A 259 -28.54 24.01 -0.83
C ILE A 259 -27.52 23.58 -1.88
N LEU A 260 -27.46 22.26 -2.12
CA LEU A 260 -26.68 21.68 -3.20
C LEU A 260 -27.53 21.61 -4.47
N THR A 261 -26.98 22.08 -5.59
CA THR A 261 -27.68 22.10 -6.88
C THR A 261 -26.83 21.43 -7.95
N ALA A 262 -27.44 20.53 -8.73
CA ALA A 262 -26.90 20.05 -10.00
C ALA A 262 -27.91 20.35 -11.11
N LYS A 263 -27.52 21.14 -12.11
CA LYS A 263 -28.34 21.52 -13.26
C LYS A 263 -27.69 21.01 -14.55
N PHE A 264 -28.40 20.17 -15.28
CA PHE A 264 -28.02 19.62 -16.57
C PHE A 264 -28.74 20.42 -17.65
N ASN A 265 -28.00 21.22 -18.43
CA ASN A 265 -28.58 21.98 -19.53
C ASN A 265 -28.56 21.12 -20.80
N THR A 266 -29.71 21.06 -21.47
CA THR A 266 -29.94 20.16 -22.60
C THR A 266 -30.64 20.88 -23.75
N THR A 267 -30.44 20.39 -24.97
CA THR A 267 -31.23 20.76 -26.16
C THR A 267 -32.43 19.83 -26.38
N ASP A 268 -32.56 18.77 -25.58
CA ASP A 268 -33.62 17.77 -25.65
C ASP A 268 -34.45 17.76 -24.36
N GLY A 269 -35.58 18.47 -24.37
CA GLY A 269 -36.53 18.49 -23.25
C GLY A 269 -37.21 17.15 -23.00
N ALA A 270 -37.37 16.30 -24.02
CA ALA A 270 -37.93 14.97 -23.83
C ALA A 270 -36.98 14.08 -23.02
N TRP A 271 -35.67 14.19 -23.27
CA TRP A 271 -34.65 13.55 -22.46
C TRP A 271 -34.69 14.00 -20.99
N ALA A 272 -34.83 15.30 -20.74
CA ALA A 272 -34.91 15.83 -19.37
C ALA A 272 -36.11 15.23 -18.61
N GLN A 273 -37.28 15.22 -19.26
CA GLN A 273 -38.49 14.67 -18.67
C GLN A 273 -38.44 13.14 -18.48
N GLU A 274 -37.90 12.40 -19.46
CA GLU A 274 -37.72 10.95 -19.34
C GLU A 274 -36.76 10.58 -18.20
N THR A 275 -35.66 11.34 -18.07
CA THR A 275 -34.66 11.13 -17.03
C THR A 275 -35.21 11.43 -15.65
N ALA A 276 -35.97 12.51 -15.47
CA ALA A 276 -36.68 12.79 -14.22
C ALA A 276 -37.68 11.67 -13.85
N ASN A 277 -38.46 11.20 -14.83
CA ASN A 277 -39.42 10.11 -14.59
C ASN A 277 -38.72 8.80 -14.18
N LYS A 278 -37.59 8.46 -14.83
CA LYS A 278 -36.76 7.30 -14.46
C LYS A 278 -36.17 7.46 -13.07
N PHE A 279 -35.67 8.65 -12.74
CA PHE A 279 -35.15 8.98 -11.42
C PHE A 279 -36.21 8.76 -10.33
N GLU A 280 -37.40 9.32 -10.51
CA GLU A 280 -38.53 9.15 -9.57
C GLU A 280 -38.98 7.68 -9.44
N ALA A 281 -38.95 6.91 -10.53
CA ALA A 281 -39.22 5.48 -10.48
C ALA A 281 -38.16 4.71 -9.65
N GLY A 282 -36.87 5.03 -9.84
CA GLY A 282 -35.76 4.45 -9.07
C GLY A 282 -35.81 4.82 -7.58
N ARG A 283 -36.12 6.10 -7.29
CA ARG A 283 -36.34 6.62 -5.94
C ARG A 283 -37.44 5.85 -5.20
N ASN A 284 -38.55 5.56 -5.87
CA ASN A 284 -39.65 4.76 -5.31
C ASN A 284 -39.26 3.30 -5.02
N VAL A 285 -38.32 2.71 -5.77
CA VAL A 285 -37.77 1.39 -5.47
C VAL A 285 -36.86 1.47 -4.23
N MET A 286 -35.95 2.45 -4.16
CA MET A 286 -35.06 2.64 -3.01
C MET A 286 -35.81 2.87 -1.70
N ARG A 287 -36.92 3.62 -1.73
CA ARG A 287 -37.83 3.82 -0.58
C ARG A 287 -38.34 2.50 0.00
N ARG A 288 -38.55 1.48 -0.85
CA ARG A 288 -39.10 0.18 -0.44
C ARG A 288 -38.04 -0.81 0.02
N THR A 289 -36.79 -0.71 -0.44
CA THR A 289 -35.74 -1.71 -0.20
C THR A 289 -34.62 -1.25 0.73
N VAL A 290 -34.15 0.00 0.61
CA VAL A 290 -32.93 0.49 1.27
C VAL A 290 -33.26 1.50 2.38
N MET A 291 -34.19 2.42 2.13
CA MET A 291 -34.44 3.56 3.04
C MET A 291 -35.15 3.19 4.35
N THR A 292 -35.79 2.02 4.44
CA THR A 292 -36.36 1.52 5.70
C THR A 292 -35.31 1.05 6.70
N ARG A 293 -34.02 0.98 6.30
CA ARG A 293 -32.92 0.43 7.10
C ARG A 293 -31.77 1.41 7.33
N ILE A 294 -31.80 2.59 6.69
CA ILE A 294 -30.80 3.65 6.83
C ILE A 294 -31.55 4.97 7.06
N PRO A 295 -31.72 5.42 8.32
CA PRO A 295 -32.51 6.62 8.65
C PRO A 295 -32.07 7.88 7.89
N PHE A 296 -30.77 8.03 7.64
CA PHE A 296 -30.22 9.17 6.92
C PHE A 296 -30.61 9.20 5.42
N ALA A 297 -30.75 8.03 4.78
CA ALA A 297 -31.16 7.95 3.39
C ALA A 297 -32.61 8.43 3.18
N GLU A 298 -33.47 8.27 4.19
CA GLU A 298 -34.84 8.82 4.20
C GLU A 298 -34.84 10.35 4.30
N GLN A 299 -33.88 10.94 5.02
CA GLN A 299 -33.75 12.40 5.16
C GLN A 299 -33.30 13.05 3.83
N ILE A 300 -32.24 12.52 3.20
CA ILE A 300 -31.81 12.97 1.86
C ILE A 300 -32.95 12.83 0.87
N ASP A 301 -33.62 11.68 0.88
CA ASP A 301 -34.74 11.43 -0.02
C ASP A 301 -35.83 12.47 0.16
N ARG A 302 -36.28 12.76 1.38
CA ARG A 302 -37.33 13.77 1.61
C ARG A 302 -36.92 15.18 1.15
N ALA A 303 -35.65 15.53 1.30
CA ALA A 303 -35.15 16.85 0.95
C ALA A 303 -34.92 17.04 -0.55
N LEU A 304 -34.58 15.97 -1.28
CA LEU A 304 -34.26 16.05 -2.71
C LEU A 304 -35.47 16.44 -3.56
N THR A 305 -35.28 17.53 -4.32
CA THR A 305 -36.24 18.07 -5.29
C THR A 305 -35.69 17.92 -6.70
N VAL A 306 -36.54 17.50 -7.63
CA VAL A 306 -36.23 17.38 -9.06
C VAL A 306 -37.09 18.37 -9.83
N THR A 307 -36.48 19.23 -10.64
CA THR A 307 -37.15 20.22 -11.48
C THR A 307 -36.78 20.00 -12.94
N THR A 308 -37.74 20.07 -13.85
CA THR A 308 -37.53 19.92 -15.30
C THR A 308 -38.13 21.09 -16.08
N ALA A 309 -37.45 21.45 -17.17
CA ALA A 309 -37.91 22.35 -18.22
C ALA A 309 -37.42 21.84 -19.59
N ASP A 310 -37.83 22.48 -20.69
CA ASP A 310 -37.43 22.07 -22.04
C ASP A 310 -35.90 22.16 -22.24
N GLU A 311 -35.25 23.09 -21.54
CA GLU A 311 -33.82 23.36 -21.65
C GLU A 311 -32.97 22.85 -20.48
N PHE A 312 -33.57 22.27 -19.43
CA PHE A 312 -32.78 21.73 -18.31
C PHE A 312 -33.48 20.66 -17.44
N LEU A 313 -32.65 19.89 -16.75
CA LEU A 313 -33.01 19.04 -15.60
C LEU A 313 -32.18 19.49 -14.39
N ALA A 314 -32.82 19.79 -13.26
CA ALA A 314 -32.15 20.23 -12.05
C ALA A 314 -32.50 19.36 -10.84
N PHE A 315 -31.49 19.07 -10.02
CA PHE A 315 -31.60 18.41 -8.73
C PHE A 315 -31.17 19.39 -7.64
N THR A 316 -31.99 19.55 -6.62
CA THR A 316 -31.74 20.46 -5.51
C THR A 316 -31.91 19.73 -4.19
N LEU A 317 -30.90 19.81 -3.33
CA LEU A 317 -30.85 19.12 -2.04
C LEU A 317 -30.48 20.09 -0.92
N PRO A 318 -31.44 20.52 -0.09
CA PRO A 318 -31.16 21.23 1.15
C PRO A 318 -30.68 20.24 2.23
N LEU A 319 -29.53 20.52 2.85
CA LEU A 319 -28.95 19.76 3.96
C LEU A 319 -28.65 20.69 5.13
N ALA A 320 -28.94 20.23 6.34
CA ALA A 320 -28.45 20.90 7.54
C ALA A 320 -26.91 20.79 7.60
N LEU A 321 -26.25 21.86 8.02
CA LEU A 321 -24.78 21.96 8.06
C LEU A 321 -24.13 20.80 8.82
N ALA A 322 -24.75 20.38 9.94
CA ALA A 322 -24.26 19.31 10.81
C ALA A 322 -24.34 17.91 10.18
N ASP A 323 -25.21 17.73 9.18
CA ASP A 323 -25.54 16.43 8.60
C ASP A 323 -24.71 16.11 7.34
N VAL A 324 -23.91 17.07 6.84
CA VAL A 324 -23.18 16.94 5.57
C VAL A 324 -22.09 15.86 5.63
N GLU A 325 -21.37 15.71 6.74
CA GLU A 325 -20.35 14.65 6.88
C GLU A 325 -20.98 13.25 7.02
N ASP A 326 -22.09 13.16 7.77
CA ASP A 326 -22.86 11.92 7.92
C ASP A 326 -23.42 11.49 6.54
N ALA A 327 -23.87 12.45 5.73
CA ALA A 327 -24.31 12.23 4.36
C ALA A 327 -23.23 11.64 3.47
N ARG A 328 -22.02 12.20 3.56
CA ARG A 328 -20.90 11.75 2.74
C ARG A 328 -20.47 10.34 3.12
N ALA A 329 -20.27 10.07 4.41
CA ALA A 329 -19.85 8.75 4.87
C ALA A 329 -20.88 7.67 4.48
N ALA A 330 -22.17 7.94 4.73
CA ALA A 330 -23.24 7.03 4.36
C ALA A 330 -23.33 6.79 2.84
N LEU A 331 -23.09 7.82 2.01
CA LEU A 331 -23.13 7.70 0.55
C LEU A 331 -21.86 7.08 -0.04
N GLN A 332 -20.70 7.23 0.60
CA GLN A 332 -19.47 6.52 0.22
C GLN A 332 -19.60 5.01 0.50
N ASP A 333 -20.13 4.65 1.67
CA ASP A 333 -20.42 3.27 2.03
C ASP A 333 -21.48 2.67 1.09
N ALA A 334 -22.53 3.44 0.78
CA ALA A 334 -23.55 3.03 -0.18
C ALA A 334 -23.01 2.92 -1.61
N ALA A 335 -22.08 3.78 -2.04
CA ALA A 335 -21.46 3.72 -3.36
C ALA A 335 -20.60 2.45 -3.51
N GLY A 336 -19.83 2.08 -2.47
CA GLY A 336 -19.08 0.82 -2.44
C GLY A 336 -20.01 -0.41 -2.52
N MET A 337 -21.18 -0.34 -1.87
CA MET A 337 -22.21 -1.37 -1.95
C MET A 337 -22.94 -1.42 -3.30
N LEU A 338 -23.09 -0.29 -4.00
CA LEU A 338 -23.80 -0.18 -5.28
C LEU A 338 -22.92 -0.58 -6.48
N VAL A 339 -21.60 -0.33 -6.40
CA VAL A 339 -20.64 -0.69 -7.46
C VAL A 339 -20.33 -2.19 -7.46
N SER A 340 -20.40 -2.85 -6.30
CA SER A 340 -20.04 -4.26 -6.17
C SER A 340 -21.12 -5.26 -6.60
N GLY A 341 -22.35 -4.81 -6.92
CA GLY A 341 -23.39 -5.57 -7.63
C GLY A 341 -23.95 -6.86 -7.00
N ASP A 342 -23.19 -7.52 -6.12
CA ASP A 342 -23.36 -8.92 -5.69
C ASP A 342 -23.18 -9.11 -4.17
N LEU A 343 -22.89 -8.05 -3.41
CA LEU A 343 -22.64 -8.13 -1.95
C LEU A 343 -23.86 -7.86 -1.06
N LEU A 344 -24.96 -7.36 -1.63
CA LEU A 344 -26.18 -7.09 -0.86
C LEU A 344 -26.79 -8.36 -0.27
N THR A 345 -26.66 -9.53 -0.92
CA THR A 345 -27.18 -10.80 -0.41
C THR A 345 -26.30 -11.42 0.67
N THR A 346 -24.98 -11.36 0.52
CA THR A 346 -24.01 -11.93 1.48
C THR A 346 -23.93 -11.12 2.78
N ALA A 347 -24.02 -9.78 2.69
CA ALA A 347 -24.12 -8.91 3.86
C ALA A 347 -25.44 -9.10 4.62
N LEU A 348 -26.54 -9.38 3.90
CA LEU A 348 -27.87 -9.60 4.48
C LEU A 348 -28.04 -10.95 5.18
N ASP A 349 -27.36 -12.01 4.73
CA ASP A 349 -27.40 -13.33 5.39
C ASP A 349 -26.54 -13.37 6.66
N GLN A 350 -25.48 -12.56 6.74
CA GLN A 350 -24.63 -12.42 7.93
C GLN A 350 -25.26 -11.54 9.03
N LEU A 351 -26.07 -10.53 8.67
CA LEU A 351 -26.84 -9.70 9.62
C LEU A 351 -27.87 -10.49 10.44
N ARG A 352 -28.28 -11.69 9.98
CA ARG A 352 -29.33 -12.51 10.63
C ARG A 352 -28.82 -13.51 11.67
N ARG A 353 -27.51 -13.76 11.75
CA ARG A 353 -26.96 -14.78 12.65
C ARG A 353 -25.68 -14.31 13.32
N GLY A 354 -25.82 -13.65 14.46
CA GLY A 354 -24.71 -13.63 15.40
C GLY A 354 -25.24 -13.38 16.81
N ARG A 355 -25.05 -14.37 17.68
CA ARG A 355 -25.28 -14.26 19.13
C ARG A 355 -24.46 -13.09 19.66
N GLU A 356 -24.96 -12.45 20.72
CA GLU A 356 -24.18 -11.47 21.48
C GLU A 356 -22.86 -12.12 21.90
N GLN A 357 -21.75 -11.47 21.57
CA GLN A 357 -20.41 -11.90 21.97
C GLN A 357 -19.84 -10.81 22.86
N THR A 358 -19.62 -11.17 24.12
CA THR A 358 -19.01 -10.30 25.12
C THR A 358 -17.57 -10.73 25.34
N ILE A 359 -16.71 -9.76 25.63
CA ILE A 359 -15.36 -9.99 26.12
C ILE A 359 -15.42 -9.81 27.65
N PRO A 360 -15.11 -10.84 28.44
CA PRO A 360 -14.93 -10.70 29.88
C PRO A 360 -13.92 -9.60 30.22
N LEU A 361 -14.21 -8.80 31.24
CA LEU A 361 -13.34 -7.68 31.64
C LEU A 361 -11.91 -8.12 31.98
N ASN A 362 -11.72 -9.35 32.46
CA ASN A 362 -10.41 -9.95 32.75
C ASN A 362 -9.63 -10.41 31.51
N GLU A 363 -10.24 -10.38 30.33
CA GLU A 363 -9.59 -10.66 29.05
C GLU A 363 -9.14 -9.38 28.31
N LEU A 364 -9.34 -8.20 28.92
CA LEU A 364 -8.88 -6.92 28.40
C LEU A 364 -7.52 -6.54 28.99
N PRO A 365 -6.64 -5.84 28.24
CA PRO A 365 -5.41 -5.29 28.78
C PRO A 365 -5.69 -4.37 29.98
N GLU A 366 -4.89 -4.52 31.04
CA GLU A 366 -5.02 -3.67 32.23
C GLU A 366 -4.45 -2.26 31.96
N PHE A 367 -5.17 -1.24 32.43
CA PHE A 367 -4.71 0.15 32.40
C PHE A 367 -4.39 0.63 33.81
N HIS A 368 -3.13 0.97 34.06
CA HIS A 368 -2.68 1.47 35.36
C HIS A 368 -2.93 2.99 35.47
N PRO A 369 -3.67 3.47 36.48
CA PRO A 369 -4.02 4.89 36.61
C PRO A 369 -2.81 5.82 36.73
N ASN A 370 -1.74 5.35 37.38
CA ASN A 370 -0.47 6.07 37.49
C ASN A 370 0.66 5.11 37.16
N LEU A 371 1.48 5.50 36.17
CA LEU A 371 2.60 4.69 35.71
C LEU A 371 3.85 5.57 35.62
N GLY A 372 4.85 5.22 36.42
CA GLY A 372 6.19 5.82 36.32
C GLY A 372 7.05 5.07 35.31
N HIS A 373 8.10 5.73 34.80
CA HIS A 373 9.06 5.09 33.90
C HIS A 373 9.66 3.81 34.50
N ASP A 374 10.08 3.85 35.77
CA ASP A 374 10.75 2.73 36.45
C ASP A 374 9.84 1.51 36.67
N ALA A 375 8.54 1.62 36.36
CA ALA A 375 7.58 0.52 36.45
C ALA A 375 7.46 -0.28 35.13
N LEU A 376 8.16 0.13 34.07
CA LEU A 376 8.16 -0.62 32.81
C LEU A 376 9.01 -1.88 32.93
N PRO A 377 8.55 -3.03 32.42
CA PRO A 377 9.34 -4.26 32.45
C PRO A 377 10.52 -4.18 31.50
N ASP A 378 11.65 -4.74 31.90
CA ASP A 378 12.79 -4.96 31.01
C ASP A 378 12.41 -5.93 29.89
N PHE A 379 12.99 -5.74 28.71
CA PHE A 379 12.83 -6.69 27.61
C PHE A 379 13.40 -8.07 27.98
N GLN A 380 12.62 -9.12 27.74
CA GLN A 380 13.08 -10.50 27.84
C GLN A 380 12.80 -11.22 26.53
N GLU A 381 13.82 -11.85 25.96
CA GLU A 381 13.68 -12.67 24.77
C GLU A 381 12.88 -13.94 25.13
N ASP A 382 11.73 -14.13 24.48
CA ASP A 382 10.89 -15.31 24.64
C ASP A 382 10.87 -16.16 23.37
N LEU A 383 10.33 -17.39 23.47
CA LEU A 383 10.23 -18.32 22.34
C LEU A 383 9.34 -17.80 21.18
N LEU A 384 8.54 -16.76 21.42
CA LEU A 384 7.63 -16.17 20.46
C LEU A 384 8.23 -14.97 19.72
N THR A 385 9.37 -14.46 20.19
CA THR A 385 10.11 -13.38 19.53
C THR A 385 10.72 -13.93 18.24
N PRO A 386 10.23 -13.55 17.04
CA PRO A 386 10.61 -14.19 15.79
C PRO A 386 12.00 -13.78 15.28
N VAL A 387 12.69 -12.90 16.01
CA VAL A 387 13.96 -12.28 15.61
C VAL A 387 14.92 -12.28 16.79
N LYS A 388 16.12 -12.82 16.58
CA LYS A 388 17.25 -12.75 17.50
C LYS A 388 17.60 -11.29 17.80
N ILE A 389 17.78 -10.98 19.07
CA ILE A 389 18.01 -9.61 19.54
C ILE A 389 19.52 -9.31 19.59
N ASP A 390 19.93 -8.23 18.93
CA ASP A 390 21.32 -7.76 18.88
C ASP A 390 21.61 -6.68 19.94
N ALA A 391 20.60 -5.93 20.37
CA ALA A 391 20.70 -4.94 21.42
C ALA A 391 19.40 -4.84 22.23
N VAL A 392 19.54 -4.60 23.53
CA VAL A 392 18.42 -4.34 24.44
C VAL A 392 18.59 -2.93 25.02
N THR A 393 17.51 -2.15 25.02
CA THR A 393 17.47 -0.82 25.65
C THR A 393 16.13 -0.63 26.36
N GLY A 394 16.18 -0.67 27.70
CA GLY A 394 14.99 -0.67 28.55
C GLY A 394 13.98 -1.78 28.16
N PRO A 395 12.73 -1.43 27.82
CA PRO A 395 11.70 -2.41 27.47
C PRO A 395 11.79 -2.90 26.02
N PHE A 396 12.80 -2.49 25.23
CA PHE A 396 12.91 -2.82 23.80
C PHE A 396 14.08 -3.74 23.49
N GLY A 397 13.83 -4.72 22.63
CA GLY A 397 14.84 -5.50 21.91
C GLY A 397 14.88 -5.08 20.44
N ILE A 398 16.08 -4.85 19.91
CA ILE A 398 16.32 -4.56 18.49
C ILE A 398 17.21 -5.64 17.89
N GLY A 399 16.85 -6.13 16.71
CA GLY A 399 17.65 -7.08 15.95
C GLY A 399 17.65 -6.77 14.46
N ILE A 400 18.71 -7.17 13.77
CA ILE A 400 18.73 -7.17 12.31
C ILE A 400 17.98 -8.40 11.83
N GLU A 401 16.85 -8.15 11.16
CA GLU A 401 16.03 -9.23 10.58
C GLU A 401 16.62 -9.69 9.25
N LYS A 402 17.08 -8.73 8.44
CA LYS A 402 17.48 -8.95 7.05
C LYS A 402 18.47 -7.90 6.57
N ALA A 403 19.42 -8.31 5.74
CA ALA A 403 20.20 -7.44 4.87
C ALA A 403 20.08 -7.93 3.41
N ALA A 404 19.75 -7.03 2.49
CA ALA A 404 19.49 -7.37 1.09
C ALA A 404 20.12 -6.36 0.11
N PHE A 405 20.58 -6.87 -1.02
CA PHE A 405 21.12 -6.09 -2.12
C PHE A 405 19.99 -5.83 -3.11
N VAL A 406 19.42 -4.62 -3.02
CA VAL A 406 18.17 -4.26 -3.70
C VAL A 406 18.41 -3.17 -4.72
N GLU A 407 17.55 -3.15 -5.74
CA GLU A 407 17.48 -2.03 -6.67
C GLU A 407 16.55 -0.95 -6.08
N HIS A 408 17.07 0.27 -5.97
CA HIS A 408 16.38 1.44 -5.44
C HIS A 408 16.74 2.64 -6.31
N ASP A 409 15.73 3.30 -6.89
CA ASP A 409 15.89 4.45 -7.80
C ASP A 409 16.91 4.23 -8.94
N GLY A 410 16.91 3.01 -9.51
CA GLY A 410 17.81 2.61 -10.61
C GLY A 410 19.27 2.38 -10.18
N ARG A 411 19.54 2.33 -8.87
CA ARG A 411 20.84 2.02 -8.28
C ARG A 411 20.74 0.75 -7.43
N ARG A 412 21.81 -0.03 -7.35
CA ARG A 412 21.87 -1.19 -6.44
C ARG A 412 22.54 -0.79 -5.13
N VAL A 413 21.85 -0.97 -4.02
CA VAL A 413 22.29 -0.58 -2.68
C VAL A 413 22.09 -1.70 -1.68
N THR A 414 22.89 -1.67 -0.61
CA THR A 414 22.70 -2.55 0.55
C THR A 414 21.62 -1.94 1.45
N GLU A 415 20.52 -2.65 1.66
CA GLU A 415 19.43 -2.31 2.56
C GLU A 415 19.40 -3.28 3.75
N MET A 416 19.35 -2.74 4.97
CA MET A 416 19.19 -3.49 6.22
C MET A 416 17.81 -3.21 6.80
N THR A 417 17.12 -4.25 7.27
CA THR A 417 15.87 -4.15 8.00
C THR A 417 16.13 -4.45 9.47
N LEU A 418 16.00 -3.44 10.31
CA LEU A 418 15.95 -3.59 11.76
C LEU A 418 14.52 -3.93 12.17
N ARG A 419 14.36 -4.91 13.06
CA ARG A 419 13.09 -5.17 13.74
C ARG A 419 13.22 -4.77 15.20
N VAL A 420 12.15 -4.17 15.72
CA VAL A 420 11.99 -3.83 17.13
C VAL A 420 10.83 -4.63 17.69
N ALA A 421 11.03 -5.17 18.88
CA ALA A 421 9.98 -5.72 19.73
C ALA A 421 10.09 -5.09 21.14
N SER A 422 8.96 -4.89 21.80
CA SER A 422 8.94 -4.50 23.21
C SER A 422 8.53 -5.65 24.12
N ALA A 423 8.81 -5.51 25.41
CA ALA A 423 8.13 -6.25 26.46
C ALA A 423 6.61 -5.97 26.44
N ALA A 424 5.86 -6.70 27.27
CA ALA A 424 4.47 -6.35 27.56
C ALA A 424 4.42 -4.97 28.24
N LEU A 425 3.96 -3.96 27.50
CA LEU A 425 3.89 -2.58 27.96
C LEU A 425 2.44 -2.23 28.33
N PRO A 426 2.20 -1.72 29.55
CA PRO A 426 0.88 -1.24 29.94
C PRO A 426 0.55 0.11 29.29
N ASN A 427 -0.73 0.48 29.35
CA ASN A 427 -1.24 1.78 28.93
C ASN A 427 -0.99 2.15 27.46
N LEU A 428 -0.71 1.20 26.57
CA LEU A 428 -0.57 1.49 25.15
C LEU A 428 -1.91 1.90 24.53
N PRO A 429 -1.92 2.87 23.60
CA PRO A 429 -3.16 3.35 22.98
C PRO A 429 -3.62 2.39 21.87
N VAL A 430 -4.41 1.37 22.24
CA VAL A 430 -4.92 0.35 21.32
C VAL A 430 -5.75 0.95 20.18
N GLU A 431 -6.38 2.11 20.39
CA GLU A 431 -7.09 2.85 19.33
C GLU A 431 -6.18 3.26 18.16
N THR A 432 -4.86 3.35 18.36
CA THR A 432 -3.92 3.71 17.29
C THR A 432 -3.73 2.61 16.24
N LEU A 433 -4.23 1.40 16.48
CA LEU A 433 -4.34 0.35 15.45
C LEU A 433 -5.13 0.83 14.22
N HIS A 434 -5.97 1.87 14.36
CA HIS A 434 -6.74 2.46 13.29
C HIS A 434 -6.06 3.66 12.61
N PHE A 435 -4.87 4.07 13.08
CA PHE A 435 -4.15 5.23 12.58
C PHE A 435 -2.92 4.77 11.80
N GLY A 436 -2.90 5.01 10.49
CA GLY A 436 -1.78 4.65 9.61
C GLY A 436 -0.68 5.72 9.53
N ASP A 437 -0.54 6.58 10.54
CA ASP A 437 0.40 7.70 10.55
C ASP A 437 1.45 7.51 11.66
N THR A 438 2.73 7.65 11.33
CA THR A 438 3.85 7.51 12.27
C THR A 438 3.84 8.61 13.33
N ALA A 439 3.26 9.78 13.05
CA ALA A 439 3.11 10.87 14.01
C ALA A 439 2.17 10.52 15.18
N ASP A 440 1.22 9.60 14.95
CA ASP A 440 0.25 9.15 15.95
C ASP A 440 0.71 7.86 16.67
N ALA A 441 1.90 7.33 16.35
CA ALA A 441 2.39 6.08 16.93
C ALA A 441 2.77 6.25 18.41
N ALA A 442 2.51 5.20 19.20
CA ALA A 442 2.86 5.17 20.62
C ALA A 442 4.38 5.20 20.85
N ALA A 443 5.15 4.67 19.89
CA ALA A 443 6.59 4.79 19.86
C ALA A 443 7.09 4.86 18.42
N SER A 444 8.31 5.34 18.24
CA SER A 444 9.00 5.33 16.95
C SER A 444 10.47 4.97 17.10
N ILE A 445 11.04 4.37 16.05
CA ILE A 445 12.48 4.09 15.95
C ILE A 445 13.12 5.04 14.94
N SER A 446 14.24 5.63 15.33
CA SER A 446 15.09 6.47 14.49
C SER A 446 16.51 5.93 14.50
N VAL A 447 17.14 5.85 13.33
CA VAL A 447 18.54 5.46 13.17
C VAL A 447 19.34 6.72 12.86
N THR A 448 20.27 7.05 13.74
CA THR A 448 21.08 8.27 13.63
C THR A 448 22.30 8.07 12.75
N GLY A 449 22.83 6.84 12.68
CA GLY A 449 23.95 6.54 11.81
C GLY A 449 24.29 5.06 11.72
N VAL A 450 24.95 4.72 10.61
CA VAL A 450 25.68 3.47 10.44
C VAL A 450 27.13 3.86 10.16
N TYR A 451 28.08 3.28 10.89
CA TYR A 451 29.49 3.68 10.85
C TYR A 451 30.39 2.49 10.52
N ASP A 452 31.50 2.76 9.84
CA ASP A 452 32.59 1.80 9.70
C ASP A 452 33.48 1.71 10.95
N ALA A 453 34.49 0.84 10.92
CA ALA A 453 35.41 0.60 12.03
C ALA A 453 36.26 1.86 12.37
N GLU A 454 36.45 2.75 11.40
CA GLU A 454 37.14 4.03 11.53
C GLU A 454 36.20 5.17 12.00
N GLY A 455 34.89 4.93 12.07
CA GLY A 455 33.87 5.89 12.47
C GLY A 455 33.34 6.78 11.35
N ASN A 456 33.58 6.45 10.07
CA ASN A 456 33.01 7.18 8.95
C ASN A 456 31.54 6.76 8.73
N PRO A 457 30.64 7.71 8.40
CA PRO A 457 29.24 7.40 8.13
C PRO A 457 29.07 6.65 6.81
N LEU A 458 28.28 5.58 6.83
CA LEU A 458 27.95 4.73 5.69
C LEU A 458 26.52 4.96 5.16
N MET A 459 25.71 5.74 5.87
CA MET A 459 24.31 6.01 5.55
C MET A 459 24.18 7.32 4.72
N PRO A 460 23.61 7.29 3.50
CA PRO A 460 23.36 8.48 2.71
C PRO A 460 22.20 9.32 3.25
N HIS A 461 22.25 10.61 2.92
CA HIS A 461 21.09 11.50 3.04
C HIS A 461 20.11 11.26 1.88
N GLU A 462 18.85 11.00 2.19
CA GLU A 462 17.80 10.73 1.20
C GLU A 462 16.75 11.86 1.21
N ASP A 463 16.75 12.69 0.17
CA ASP A 463 15.80 13.82 0.07
C ASP A 463 14.35 13.35 -0.16
N CYS A 464 14.18 12.20 -0.81
CA CYS A 464 12.91 11.61 -1.19
C CYS A 464 13.02 10.08 -1.20
N GLY A 465 11.90 9.39 -1.34
CA GLY A 465 11.79 7.93 -1.32
C GLY A 465 10.85 7.47 -0.21
N THR A 466 10.40 6.21 -0.26
CA THR A 466 9.76 5.55 0.88
C THR A 466 10.82 5.03 1.86
N ASP A 467 10.45 4.93 3.13
CA ASP A 467 11.31 4.39 4.19
C ASP A 467 12.66 5.11 4.34
N ARG A 468 12.71 6.42 4.08
CA ARG A 468 13.96 7.20 4.04
C ARG A 468 14.78 7.03 5.31
N ASN A 469 16.09 6.96 5.18
CA ASN A 469 17.04 6.82 6.27
C ASN A 469 16.76 7.79 7.44
N GLN A 470 16.49 9.06 7.14
CA GLN A 470 16.27 10.12 8.15
C GLN A 470 14.89 10.09 8.81
N GLU A 471 13.95 9.32 8.27
CA GLU A 471 12.57 9.31 8.74
C GLU A 471 12.36 8.28 9.85
N ALA A 472 11.74 8.69 10.96
CA ALA A 472 11.39 7.77 12.03
C ALA A 472 10.32 6.77 11.56
N SER A 473 10.43 5.51 11.95
CA SER A 473 9.41 4.49 11.69
C SER A 473 8.55 4.30 12.93
N GLY A 474 7.23 4.43 12.80
CA GLY A 474 6.30 4.19 13.90
C GLY A 474 6.22 2.71 14.27
N LEU A 475 6.17 2.40 15.56
CA LEU A 475 5.92 1.07 16.07
C LEU A 475 4.41 0.84 16.23
N THR A 476 3.96 -0.35 15.86
CA THR A 476 2.56 -0.74 15.91
C THR A 476 2.25 -1.45 17.22
N VAL A 477 1.14 -1.08 17.85
CA VAL A 477 0.60 -1.79 19.01
C VAL A 477 0.12 -3.16 18.57
N GLN A 478 0.55 -4.20 19.28
CA GLN A 478 0.04 -5.56 19.16
C GLN A 478 -0.64 -5.93 20.47
N ALA A 479 -1.82 -6.55 20.39
CA ALA A 479 -2.49 -7.15 21.54
C ALA A 479 -2.49 -8.68 21.37
N GLY A 480 -2.28 -9.40 22.47
CA GLY A 480 -2.24 -10.86 22.47
C GLY A 480 -2.47 -11.44 23.86
N PHE A 481 -2.20 -12.74 24.00
CA PHE A 481 -2.24 -13.45 25.27
C PHE A 481 -0.95 -14.23 25.48
N HIS A 482 -0.40 -14.20 26.69
CA HIS A 482 0.65 -15.12 27.10
C HIS A 482 0.06 -16.18 28.03
N LEU A 483 0.52 -17.42 27.88
CA LEU A 483 0.12 -18.52 28.74
C LEU A 483 1.03 -18.52 29.98
N GLN A 484 0.49 -18.20 31.14
CA GLN A 484 1.18 -18.29 32.42
C GLN A 484 0.36 -19.19 33.35
N GLU A 485 0.97 -20.28 33.84
CA GLU A 485 0.33 -21.21 34.78
C GLU A 485 -1.05 -21.74 34.31
N GLU A 486 -1.19 -22.04 33.01
CA GLU A 486 -2.43 -22.47 32.34
C GLU A 486 -3.53 -21.39 32.20
N GLU A 487 -3.24 -20.14 32.57
CA GLU A 487 -4.12 -18.99 32.38
C GLU A 487 -3.64 -18.11 31.20
N ASN A 488 -4.58 -17.61 30.40
CA ASN A 488 -4.31 -16.68 29.31
C ASN A 488 -4.31 -15.25 29.85
N ILE A 489 -3.13 -14.65 29.98
CA ILE A 489 -3.00 -13.26 30.45
C ILE A 489 -2.93 -12.34 29.22
N PRO A 490 -3.88 -11.40 29.06
CA PRO A 490 -3.83 -10.44 27.96
C PRO A 490 -2.64 -9.49 28.13
N TYR A 491 -2.00 -9.13 27.01
CA TYR A 491 -0.91 -8.17 26.99
C TYR A 491 -1.01 -7.25 25.77
N THR A 492 -0.37 -6.10 25.89
CA THR A 492 -0.08 -5.19 24.78
C THR A 492 1.42 -5.00 24.63
N ALA A 493 1.92 -5.01 23.41
CA ALA A 493 3.33 -4.79 23.10
C ALA A 493 3.46 -3.91 21.86
N LEU A 494 4.68 -3.48 21.55
CA LEU A 494 5.03 -2.74 20.36
C LEU A 494 5.93 -3.58 19.47
N THR A 495 5.62 -3.62 18.18
CA THR A 495 6.46 -4.22 17.16
C THR A 495 6.57 -3.29 15.97
N GLY A 496 7.73 -3.28 15.32
CA GLY A 496 7.90 -2.50 14.10
C GLY A 496 9.21 -2.81 13.40
N GLN A 497 9.41 -2.16 12.26
CA GLN A 497 10.62 -2.31 11.46
C GLN A 497 11.13 -0.95 11.01
N LYS A 498 12.44 -0.84 10.84
CA LYS A 498 13.10 0.29 10.21
C LYS A 498 14.06 -0.22 9.14
N LYS A 499 13.87 0.24 7.91
CA LYS A 499 14.82 0.02 6.82
C LYS A 499 15.88 1.11 6.83
N ILE A 500 17.10 0.70 6.52
CA ILE A 500 18.28 1.56 6.42
C ILE A 500 19.02 1.18 5.14
N ARG A 501 19.37 2.16 4.33
CA ARG A 501 20.17 1.97 3.12
C ARG A 501 21.56 2.51 3.34
N LEU A 502 22.57 1.85 2.79
CA LEU A 502 23.96 2.31 2.80
C LEU A 502 24.32 3.00 1.48
N HIS A 503 25.44 3.72 1.45
CA HIS A 503 25.97 4.30 0.22
C HIS A 503 26.16 3.22 -0.85
N GLU A 504 26.01 3.59 -2.12
CA GLU A 504 26.26 2.70 -3.25
C GLU A 504 27.62 2.01 -3.14
N ASN A 505 27.67 0.72 -3.47
CA ASN A 505 28.86 -0.13 -3.39
C ASN A 505 29.45 -0.31 -1.97
N THR A 506 28.74 0.09 -0.92
CA THR A 506 29.14 -0.22 0.46
C THR A 506 28.82 -1.68 0.77
N ALA A 507 29.87 -2.46 1.01
CA ALA A 507 29.72 -3.84 1.46
C ALA A 507 29.24 -3.88 2.91
N LEU A 508 28.37 -4.84 3.22
CA LEU A 508 27.80 -4.99 4.57
C LEU A 508 28.88 -5.18 5.65
N HIS A 509 29.98 -5.87 5.33
CA HIS A 509 31.09 -6.08 6.26
C HIS A 509 31.83 -4.81 6.68
N ASN A 510 31.64 -3.70 5.97
CA ASN A 510 32.23 -2.42 6.37
C ASN A 510 31.45 -1.78 7.52
N ALA A 511 30.19 -2.15 7.74
CA ALA A 511 29.38 -1.55 8.79
C ALA A 511 29.75 -2.16 10.16
N ALA A 512 30.41 -1.39 11.01
CA ALA A 512 30.87 -1.83 12.32
C ALA A 512 29.88 -1.49 13.45
N ALA A 513 29.13 -0.40 13.30
CA ALA A 513 28.20 0.07 14.32
C ALA A 513 26.92 0.64 13.71
N ILE A 514 25.78 0.40 14.37
CA ILE A 514 24.51 1.06 14.11
C ILE A 514 24.07 1.79 15.38
N GLU A 515 23.78 3.08 15.25
CA GLU A 515 23.33 3.94 16.33
C GLU A 515 21.92 4.46 16.07
N GLY A 516 21.13 4.59 17.13
CA GLY A 516 19.80 5.17 17.04
C GLY A 516 19.14 5.31 18.40
N HIS A 517 17.85 5.63 18.38
CA HIS A 517 17.02 5.68 19.56
C HIS A 517 15.58 5.26 19.26
N ILE A 518 14.90 4.77 20.28
CA ILE A 518 13.45 4.55 20.27
C ILE A 518 12.84 5.63 21.16
N THR A 519 11.90 6.40 20.64
CA THR A 519 11.12 7.36 21.43
C THR A 519 9.78 6.73 21.78
N LEU A 520 9.53 6.50 23.06
CA LEU A 520 8.25 6.02 23.60
C LEU A 520 7.46 7.20 24.18
N HIS A 521 6.22 7.36 23.76
CA HIS A 521 5.29 8.32 24.35
C HIS A 521 4.43 7.62 25.41
N LEU A 522 4.93 7.57 26.65
CA LEU A 522 4.30 6.81 27.73
C LEU A 522 3.14 7.58 28.38
N PRO A 523 1.91 7.02 28.41
CA PRO A 523 0.80 7.58 29.19
C PRO A 523 1.02 7.35 30.69
N THR A 524 1.20 8.43 31.44
CA THR A 524 1.57 8.37 32.87
C THR A 524 0.39 8.54 33.81
N THR A 525 -0.71 9.14 33.34
CA THR A 525 -1.93 9.38 34.13
C THR A 525 -3.16 8.98 33.33
N VAL A 526 -3.67 7.78 33.61
CA VAL A 526 -4.82 7.21 32.89
C VAL A 526 -6.10 7.41 33.68
N LYS A 527 -7.16 7.82 32.98
CA LYS A 527 -8.51 7.98 33.49
C LYS A 527 -9.50 7.25 32.60
N SER A 528 -10.66 6.95 33.15
CA SER A 528 -11.80 6.44 32.40
C SER A 528 -13.01 7.33 32.58
N ARG A 529 -13.81 7.47 31.53
CA ARG A 529 -15.09 8.16 31.57
C ARG A 529 -16.15 7.33 30.86
N ARG A 530 -17.26 7.14 31.56
CA ARG A 530 -18.44 6.44 31.06
C ARG A 530 -19.41 7.41 30.41
N PHE A 531 -19.90 7.06 29.23
CA PHE A 531 -20.89 7.79 28.45
C PHE A 531 -22.13 6.91 28.29
N GLU A 532 -23.26 7.37 28.83
CA GLU A 532 -24.54 6.67 28.71
C GLU A 532 -25.30 7.14 27.46
N GLN A 533 -26.16 6.29 26.89
CA GLN A 533 -27.03 6.69 25.76
C GLN A 533 -28.00 7.85 26.16
N PRO A 534 -28.36 8.76 25.24
CA PRO A 534 -27.97 8.81 23.82
C PRO A 534 -26.55 9.38 23.63
N LEU A 535 -25.69 8.66 22.90
CA LEU A 535 -24.28 9.03 22.74
C LEU A 535 -24.05 10.24 21.82
N ALA A 536 -24.93 10.48 20.85
CA ALA A 536 -24.72 11.49 19.82
C ALA A 536 -24.46 12.89 20.40
N GLY A 537 -23.38 13.53 19.94
CA GLY A 537 -22.98 14.87 20.37
C GLY A 537 -22.23 14.92 21.72
N GLN A 538 -22.04 13.79 22.41
CA GLN A 538 -21.21 13.77 23.62
C GLN A 538 -19.72 13.87 23.25
N ILE A 539 -18.97 14.66 24.03
CA ILE A 539 -17.57 15.01 23.75
C ILE A 539 -16.70 14.67 24.97
N LEU A 540 -15.51 14.13 24.70
CA LEU A 540 -14.40 14.01 25.63
C LEU A 540 -13.24 14.86 25.11
N GLU A 541 -12.75 15.78 25.93
CA GLU A 541 -11.48 16.48 25.70
C GLU A 541 -10.46 15.98 26.73
N ALA A 542 -9.32 15.50 26.26
CA ALA A 542 -8.29 14.89 27.10
C ALA A 542 -6.90 15.09 26.50
N GLY A 543 -6.04 15.82 27.22
CA GLY A 543 -4.62 16.02 26.86
C GLY A 543 -4.36 16.71 25.50
N GLY A 544 -5.39 17.28 24.86
CA GLY A 544 -5.30 17.85 23.51
C GLY A 544 -5.87 16.95 22.43
N ALA A 545 -6.37 15.75 22.78
CA ALA A 545 -7.28 14.98 21.96
C ALA A 545 -8.74 15.37 22.23
N THR A 546 -9.54 15.34 21.18
CA THR A 546 -11.00 15.49 21.27
C THR A 546 -11.66 14.27 20.64
N LEU A 547 -12.44 13.54 21.44
CA LEU A 547 -13.29 12.46 20.98
C LEU A 547 -14.75 12.94 20.97
N THR A 548 -15.42 12.81 19.84
CA THR A 548 -16.83 13.19 19.67
C THR A 548 -17.65 12.00 19.20
N PHE A 549 -18.67 11.63 19.95
CA PHE A 549 -19.62 10.59 19.56
C PHE A 549 -20.59 11.10 18.50
N ARG A 550 -20.75 10.34 17.42
CA ARG A 550 -21.63 10.67 16.29
C ARG A 550 -23.00 9.99 16.44
N ASN A 551 -23.82 10.01 15.40
CA ASN A 551 -25.09 9.27 15.39
C ASN A 551 -24.83 7.76 15.49
N ASN A 552 -25.11 7.23 16.69
CA ASN A 552 -24.91 5.84 17.07
C ASN A 552 -26.22 5.07 16.95
N ASP A 553 -26.17 3.89 16.34
CA ASP A 553 -27.28 2.93 16.35
C ASP A 553 -27.08 1.90 17.46
N LYS A 554 -28.10 1.08 17.75
CA LYS A 554 -28.04 0.06 18.82
C LYS A 554 -26.83 -0.89 18.71
N ASN A 555 -26.36 -1.17 17.49
CA ASN A 555 -25.30 -2.13 17.21
C ASN A 555 -24.11 -1.51 16.44
N VAL A 556 -24.04 -0.18 16.33
CA VAL A 556 -22.97 0.50 15.59
C VAL A 556 -22.44 1.67 16.41
N LEU A 557 -21.15 1.61 16.75
CA LEU A 557 -20.46 2.67 17.46
C LEU A 557 -19.69 3.56 16.47
N ARG A 558 -20.05 4.84 16.40
CA ARG A 558 -19.45 5.88 15.56
C ARG A 558 -18.92 7.03 16.43
N TYR A 559 -17.65 7.37 16.24
CA TYR A 559 -17.00 8.49 16.90
C TYR A 559 -15.89 9.07 16.02
N SER A 560 -15.47 10.30 16.33
CA SER A 560 -14.31 10.93 15.72
C SER A 560 -13.27 11.26 16.77
N ILE A 561 -11.98 11.18 16.41
CA ILE A 561 -10.87 11.58 17.26
C ILE A 561 -10.03 12.62 16.50
N SER A 562 -9.81 13.78 17.10
CA SER A 562 -8.98 14.86 16.57
C SER A 562 -7.88 15.26 17.55
N GLY A 563 -6.89 16.04 17.08
CA GLY A 563 -5.77 16.49 17.91
C GLY A 563 -4.77 15.37 18.22
N GLU A 564 -4.31 15.30 19.48
CA GLU A 564 -3.29 14.38 19.99
C GLU A 564 -3.83 12.95 20.19
N LYS A 565 -4.23 12.26 19.11
CA LYS A 565 -5.04 11.02 19.14
C LYS A 565 -4.53 9.92 20.08
N ARG A 566 -3.21 9.83 20.26
CA ARG A 566 -2.54 8.93 21.22
C ARG A 566 -3.00 9.09 22.67
N HIS A 567 -3.72 10.16 23.00
CA HIS A 567 -4.30 10.38 24.33
C HIS A 567 -5.62 9.64 24.55
N ILE A 568 -6.25 9.12 23.49
CA ILE A 568 -7.36 8.18 23.60
C ILE A 568 -6.79 6.77 23.54
N LEU A 569 -6.85 6.04 24.65
CA LEU A 569 -6.19 4.74 24.76
C LEU A 569 -7.09 3.58 24.30
N ALA A 570 -8.37 3.59 24.69
CA ALA A 570 -9.34 2.57 24.35
C ALA A 570 -10.78 3.10 24.39
N VAL A 571 -11.65 2.57 23.51
CA VAL A 571 -13.09 2.85 23.50
C VAL A 571 -13.88 1.54 23.57
N HIS A 572 -14.50 1.26 24.71
CA HIS A 572 -15.19 0.01 25.00
C HIS A 572 -16.72 0.18 25.00
N PRO A 573 -17.45 -0.40 24.03
CA PRO A 573 -18.92 -0.44 24.08
C PRO A 573 -19.40 -1.44 25.14
N ILE A 574 -20.38 -1.05 25.95
CA ILE A 574 -20.87 -1.81 27.11
C ILE A 574 -22.35 -2.17 26.92
N ASN A 575 -22.71 -3.41 27.25
CA ASN A 575 -24.10 -3.89 27.24
C ASN A 575 -24.84 -3.62 28.57
N SER A 576 -26.12 -4.00 28.64
CA SER A 576 -26.93 -3.89 29.86
C SER A 576 -26.44 -4.75 31.04
N GLY A 577 -25.66 -5.80 30.76
CA GLY A 577 -25.00 -6.65 31.75
C GLY A 577 -23.68 -6.09 32.28
N GLY A 578 -23.24 -4.92 31.83
CA GLY A 578 -21.96 -4.31 32.24
C GLY A 578 -20.73 -4.94 31.59
N MET A 579 -20.91 -5.75 30.55
CA MET A 579 -19.84 -6.45 29.84
C MET A 579 -19.44 -5.69 28.57
N VAL A 580 -18.16 -5.77 28.19
CA VAL A 580 -17.67 -5.19 26.94
C VAL A 580 -18.16 -6.01 25.76
N LEU A 581 -18.70 -5.34 24.75
CA LEU A 581 -19.20 -5.95 23.52
C LEU A 581 -18.06 -6.11 22.50
N ASN A 582 -18.01 -7.28 21.85
CA ASN A 582 -17.02 -7.54 20.82
C ASN A 582 -17.37 -6.82 19.50
N SER A 583 -16.34 -6.44 18.74
CA SER A 583 -16.46 -5.87 17.40
C SER A 583 -16.46 -6.97 16.32
N ARG A 584 -17.29 -6.84 15.28
CA ARG A 584 -17.28 -7.72 14.07
C ARG A 584 -16.36 -7.23 12.97
N GLY A 585 -15.99 -5.96 13.04
CA GLY A 585 -15.38 -5.24 11.95
C GLY A 585 -15.57 -3.75 12.16
N GLY A 586 -14.85 -2.96 11.38
CA GLY A 586 -14.94 -1.52 11.45
C GLY A 586 -14.05 -0.88 10.40
N GLY A 587 -14.32 0.39 10.17
CA GLY A 587 -13.55 1.23 9.25
C GLY A 587 -13.10 2.50 9.96
N ALA A 588 -11.94 3.00 9.57
CA ALA A 588 -11.49 4.32 9.94
C ALA A 588 -11.27 5.14 8.66
N THR A 589 -11.80 6.36 8.63
CA THR A 589 -11.61 7.30 7.53
C THR A 589 -11.10 8.62 8.07
N SER A 590 -10.23 9.31 7.34
CA SER A 590 -9.83 10.66 7.74
C SER A 590 -10.99 11.62 7.51
N SER A 591 -11.27 12.47 8.50
CA SER A 591 -12.19 13.60 8.35
C SER A 591 -11.73 14.49 7.23
N ILE A 592 -12.72 15.18 6.69
CA ILE A 592 -12.59 16.04 5.53
C ILE A 592 -12.68 17.50 5.93
N LEU A 593 -13.47 17.77 6.98
CA LEU A 593 -13.66 19.09 7.55
C LEU A 593 -12.57 19.48 8.54
N GLN A 594 -11.94 18.49 9.18
CA GLN A 594 -10.96 18.75 10.22
C GLN A 594 -9.66 18.01 9.89
N HIS A 595 -8.63 18.78 9.56
CA HIS A 595 -7.30 18.24 9.35
C HIS A 595 -6.84 17.49 10.60
N GLY A 596 -6.34 16.27 10.41
CA GLY A 596 -5.90 15.44 11.53
C GLY A 596 -7.02 14.76 12.31
N THR A 597 -8.30 14.87 11.93
CA THR A 597 -9.38 14.11 12.57
C THR A 597 -9.58 12.74 11.89
N ARG A 598 -9.82 11.69 12.68
CA ARG A 598 -10.14 10.33 12.21
C ARG A 598 -11.55 9.94 12.65
N HIS A 599 -12.39 9.56 11.71
CA HIS A 599 -13.74 9.04 11.92
C HIS A 599 -13.67 7.51 12.00
N ILE A 600 -14.18 6.93 13.08
CA ILE A 600 -14.15 5.49 13.35
C ILE A 600 -15.58 4.98 13.45
N SER A 601 -15.86 3.87 12.75
CA SER A 601 -17.13 3.14 12.83
C SER A 601 -16.84 1.69 13.14
N ARG A 602 -17.47 1.16 14.19
CA ARG A 602 -17.35 -0.25 14.64
C ARG A 602 -18.72 -0.92 14.65
N ASP A 603 -18.80 -2.08 14.01
CA ASP A 603 -19.98 -2.94 14.05
C ASP A 603 -19.93 -3.83 15.29
N ILE A 604 -20.92 -3.70 16.17
CA ILE A 604 -20.91 -4.29 17.51
C ILE A 604 -21.85 -5.50 17.60
N GLN A 605 -21.40 -6.56 18.28
CA GLN A 605 -22.17 -7.77 18.53
C GLN A 605 -23.09 -7.68 19.75
N GLY A 606 -24.06 -6.77 19.75
CA GLY A 606 -25.02 -6.59 20.84
C GLY A 606 -25.52 -5.15 20.95
N GLU A 607 -26.41 -4.91 21.92
CA GLU A 607 -26.98 -3.57 22.16
C GLU A 607 -26.08 -2.72 23.06
N ILE A 608 -25.61 -1.59 22.54
CA ILE A 608 -24.77 -0.62 23.25
C ILE A 608 -25.65 0.21 24.21
N VAL A 609 -25.44 0.03 25.52
CA VAL A 609 -26.11 0.82 26.58
C VAL A 609 -25.23 1.98 27.06
N ALA A 610 -23.92 1.74 27.12
CA ALA A 610 -22.93 2.76 27.50
C ALA A 610 -21.63 2.56 26.73
N VAL A 611 -20.72 3.53 26.82
CA VAL A 611 -19.36 3.44 26.30
C VAL A 611 -18.40 3.91 27.37
N ASP A 612 -17.40 3.08 27.69
CA ASP A 612 -16.29 3.46 28.56
C ASP A 612 -15.11 3.89 27.68
N VAL A 613 -14.68 5.14 27.84
CA VAL A 613 -13.51 5.69 27.15
C VAL A 613 -12.37 5.79 28.13
N ILE A 614 -11.24 5.15 27.81
CA ILE A 614 -9.99 5.19 28.56
C ILE A 614 -9.07 6.19 27.87
N TYR A 615 -8.55 7.15 28.61
CA TYR A 615 -7.76 8.26 28.09
C TYR A 615 -6.64 8.66 29.05
N THR A 616 -5.67 9.40 28.54
CA THR A 616 -4.61 10.02 29.36
C THR A 616 -4.67 11.54 29.26
N GLU A 617 -4.31 12.22 30.34
CA GLU A 617 -4.11 13.68 30.33
C GLU A 617 -2.66 14.06 30.06
N ASN A 618 -1.72 13.15 30.33
CA ASN A 618 -0.30 13.41 30.25
C ASN A 618 0.45 12.24 29.61
N THR A 619 1.32 12.59 28.67
CA THR A 619 2.28 11.66 28.06
C THR A 619 3.69 12.19 28.28
N VAL A 620 4.60 11.32 28.69
CA VAL A 620 6.02 11.64 28.78
C VAL A 620 6.74 10.97 27.62
N ALA A 621 7.44 11.77 26.81
CA ALA A 621 8.32 11.24 25.78
C ALA A 621 9.61 10.75 26.45
N GLN A 622 10.01 9.53 26.12
CA GLN A 622 11.20 8.92 26.66
C GLN A 622 12.04 8.27 25.57
N ASP A 623 13.31 8.66 25.53
CA ASP A 623 14.26 8.16 24.54
C ASP A 623 15.08 7.01 25.13
N TYR A 624 15.13 5.92 24.37
CA TYR A 624 15.91 4.73 24.64
C TYR A 624 16.99 4.60 23.57
N PRO A 625 18.22 5.10 23.82
CA PRO A 625 19.30 4.97 22.85
C PRO A 625 19.71 3.51 22.70
N PHE A 626 20.08 3.11 21.49
CA PHE A 626 20.62 1.78 21.22
C PHE A 626 21.90 1.85 20.39
N PHE A 627 22.72 0.83 20.57
CA PHE A 627 24.00 0.67 19.90
C PHE A 627 24.21 -0.81 19.55
N ILE A 628 24.41 -1.10 18.27
CA ILE A 628 24.59 -2.46 17.76
C ILE A 628 25.98 -2.54 17.15
N THR A 629 26.89 -3.31 17.77
CA THR A 629 28.26 -3.54 17.26
C THR A 629 28.58 -4.99 16.90
N SER A 630 27.71 -5.92 17.27
CA SER A 630 27.95 -7.35 17.13
C SER A 630 27.11 -8.02 16.04
N PHE A 631 26.43 -7.24 15.20
CA PHE A 631 25.62 -7.82 14.12
C PHE A 631 26.52 -8.51 13.07
N LEU A 632 27.75 -8.02 12.87
CA LEU A 632 28.78 -8.70 12.09
C LEU A 632 29.55 -9.78 12.87
N ASN A 633 29.47 -9.84 14.21
CA ASN A 633 30.05 -10.96 14.99
C ASN A 633 29.34 -12.30 14.71
N HIS A 634 28.24 -12.25 13.96
CA HIS A 634 27.62 -13.42 13.36
C HIS A 634 28.40 -13.91 12.11
N PHE A 635 29.37 -13.16 11.61
CA PHE A 635 29.97 -13.37 10.30
C PHE A 635 31.48 -13.00 10.23
N ASP A 636 32.20 -13.15 11.35
CA ASP A 636 33.62 -12.76 11.57
C ASP A 636 34.52 -12.88 10.33
N THR A 637 35.17 -11.78 9.94
CA THR A 637 35.89 -11.60 8.67
C THR A 637 37.35 -12.07 8.70
N ASP A 638 37.90 -12.45 9.85
CA ASP A 638 39.31 -12.86 9.97
C ASP A 638 39.48 -14.38 9.77
N ALA A 639 39.50 -14.81 8.51
CA ALA A 639 39.96 -16.16 8.18
C ALA A 639 40.60 -16.25 6.78
N ARG A 640 41.62 -17.11 6.66
CA ARG A 640 42.38 -17.33 5.43
C ARG A 640 41.60 -18.26 4.51
N GLY A 641 41.47 -17.88 3.24
CA GLY A 641 40.79 -18.68 2.21
C GLY A 641 41.28 -20.12 2.17
N HIS A 642 40.35 -21.05 1.99
CA HIS A 642 40.65 -22.47 1.84
C HIS A 642 41.15 -22.78 0.44
N ALA A 643 42.15 -23.65 0.35
CA ALA A 643 42.62 -24.13 -0.94
C ALA A 643 41.50 -24.94 -1.62
N PRO A 644 41.27 -24.75 -2.93
CA PRO A 644 40.24 -25.47 -3.66
C PRO A 644 40.46 -26.98 -3.52
N THR A 645 39.41 -27.72 -3.16
CA THR A 645 39.47 -29.18 -3.11
C THR A 645 39.12 -29.71 -4.50
N VAL A 646 40.10 -30.25 -5.21
CA VAL A 646 39.85 -30.95 -6.48
C VAL A 646 39.18 -32.28 -6.16
N ILE A 647 37.87 -32.37 -6.40
CA ILE A 647 37.09 -33.60 -6.22
C ILE A 647 37.24 -34.46 -7.48
N ARG A 648 37.37 -35.78 -7.29
CA ARG A 648 37.64 -36.76 -8.37
C ARG A 648 36.55 -36.76 -9.45
N ARG A 649 37.02 -36.94 -10.68
CA ARG A 649 36.24 -37.15 -11.92
C ARG A 649 35.18 -38.25 -11.78
N GLU A 650 33.92 -37.92 -12.05
CA GLU A 650 32.85 -38.91 -12.25
C GLU A 650 32.55 -39.06 -13.74
N THR A 651 32.94 -40.19 -14.33
CA THR A 651 32.62 -40.51 -15.73
C THR A 651 31.33 -41.32 -15.83
N ARG A 652 30.68 -41.32 -16.98
CA ARG A 652 29.57 -42.24 -17.29
C ARG A 652 29.90 -43.70 -16.99
N GLU A 653 31.12 -44.14 -17.27
CA GLU A 653 31.58 -45.51 -17.00
C GLU A 653 31.61 -45.80 -15.49
N HIS A 654 32.10 -44.84 -14.70
CA HIS A 654 32.12 -44.94 -13.24
C HIS A 654 30.69 -44.98 -12.68
N PHE A 655 29.83 -44.06 -13.12
CA PHE A 655 28.44 -43.98 -12.68
C PHE A 655 27.63 -45.23 -13.07
N ALA A 656 27.84 -45.77 -14.28
CA ALA A 656 27.22 -47.01 -14.74
C ALA A 656 27.72 -48.26 -13.98
N ALA A 657 28.99 -48.30 -13.58
CA ALA A 657 29.53 -49.39 -12.76
C ALA A 657 28.91 -49.40 -11.36
N TYR A 658 28.74 -48.23 -10.74
CA TYR A 658 28.06 -48.11 -9.44
C TYR A 658 26.60 -48.52 -9.50
N ALA A 659 25.91 -48.18 -10.58
CA ALA A 659 24.50 -48.52 -10.77
C ALA A 659 24.20 -50.02 -10.72
N GLN A 660 25.14 -50.86 -11.18
CA GLN A 660 24.98 -52.31 -11.15
C GLN A 660 24.95 -52.88 -9.72
N LEU A 661 25.35 -52.08 -8.72
CA LEU A 661 25.31 -52.46 -7.30
C LEU A 661 23.94 -52.22 -6.65
N TYR A 662 23.01 -51.56 -7.35
CA TYR A 662 21.71 -51.17 -6.82
C TYR A 662 20.58 -51.88 -7.56
N ASP A 663 19.59 -52.36 -6.79
CA ASP A 663 18.31 -52.82 -7.31
C ASP A 663 17.21 -51.86 -6.85
N PHE A 664 16.74 -51.02 -7.78
CA PHE A 664 15.68 -50.04 -7.54
C PHE A 664 14.28 -50.57 -7.89
N SER A 665 14.12 -51.87 -8.20
CA SER A 665 12.85 -52.46 -8.62
C SER A 665 11.69 -52.26 -7.62
N ASN A 666 12.00 -52.12 -6.32
CA ASN A 666 11.04 -51.88 -5.25
C ASN A 666 11.05 -50.45 -4.71
N PHE A 667 11.59 -49.48 -5.45
CA PHE A 667 11.68 -48.08 -5.00
C PHE A 667 10.35 -47.32 -5.15
N CYS A 668 9.58 -47.62 -6.19
CA CYS A 668 8.29 -46.97 -6.43
C CYS A 668 7.21 -47.56 -5.51
N ASP A 669 6.29 -46.72 -5.02
CA ASP A 669 5.08 -47.18 -4.33
C ASP A 669 4.28 -48.14 -5.23
N GLU A 670 3.50 -49.07 -4.66
CA GLU A 670 2.75 -50.08 -5.43
C GLU A 670 1.79 -49.46 -6.46
N ASP A 671 1.26 -48.28 -6.17
CA ASP A 671 0.36 -47.53 -7.05
C ASP A 671 1.08 -46.60 -8.05
N ALA A 672 2.39 -46.38 -7.87
CA ALA A 672 3.17 -45.49 -8.74
C ALA A 672 3.55 -46.19 -10.05
N ARG A 673 3.44 -45.46 -11.16
CA ARG A 673 3.97 -45.92 -12.46
C ARG A 673 5.48 -45.69 -12.48
N SER A 674 6.22 -46.51 -13.20
CA SER A 674 7.68 -46.45 -13.15
C SER A 674 8.32 -46.53 -14.54
N ALA A 675 9.44 -45.83 -14.72
CA ALA A 675 10.32 -45.95 -15.88
C ALA A 675 11.72 -46.34 -15.37
N ALA A 676 12.16 -47.54 -15.77
CA ALA A 676 13.54 -47.95 -15.58
C ALA A 676 14.42 -47.18 -16.57
N LEU A 677 15.30 -46.33 -16.05
CA LEU A 677 16.19 -45.47 -16.82
C LEU A 677 17.64 -45.76 -16.42
N PRO A 678 18.20 -46.96 -16.69
CA PRO A 678 19.50 -47.36 -16.15
C PRO A 678 20.54 -46.26 -16.39
N PRO A 679 21.16 -45.72 -15.34
CA PRO A 679 21.29 -46.27 -13.97
C PRO A 679 20.23 -45.85 -12.92
N LEU A 680 19.18 -45.14 -13.30
CA LEU A 680 18.16 -44.56 -12.43
C LEU A 680 16.84 -45.35 -12.45
N GLN A 681 16.01 -45.10 -11.44
CA GLN A 681 14.60 -45.45 -11.45
C GLN A 681 13.77 -44.17 -11.27
N LEU A 682 12.90 -43.88 -12.23
CA LEU A 682 11.92 -42.81 -12.13
C LEU A 682 10.56 -43.41 -11.76
N CYS A 683 9.91 -42.82 -10.76
CA CYS A 683 8.56 -43.13 -10.35
C CYS A 683 7.67 -41.92 -10.60
N PHE A 684 6.50 -42.18 -11.13
CA PHE A 684 5.45 -41.23 -11.41
C PHE A 684 4.29 -41.49 -10.46
N GLY A 685 3.99 -40.52 -9.61
CA GLY A 685 2.88 -40.56 -8.67
C GLY A 685 1.57 -40.03 -9.25
N ASP A 686 0.70 -39.51 -8.38
CA ASP A 686 -0.60 -38.97 -8.75
C ASP A 686 -0.50 -37.73 -9.68
N PHE A 687 -1.42 -37.66 -10.65
CA PHE A 687 -1.64 -36.53 -11.55
C PHE A 687 -2.92 -35.78 -11.14
N ARG A 688 -2.85 -34.45 -10.96
CA ARG A 688 -4.04 -33.62 -10.70
C ARG A 688 -4.01 -32.31 -11.50
N TYR A 689 -4.98 -32.14 -12.39
CA TYR A 689 -5.30 -30.84 -12.96
C TYR A 689 -6.05 -30.00 -11.91
N GLN A 690 -5.52 -28.82 -11.57
CA GLN A 690 -6.07 -27.97 -10.51
C GLN A 690 -6.77 -26.71 -11.05
N GLY A 691 -7.06 -26.66 -12.35
CA GLY A 691 -7.69 -25.52 -13.02
C GLY A 691 -6.71 -24.45 -13.51
N ARG A 692 -7.27 -23.49 -14.24
CA ARG A 692 -6.64 -22.35 -14.93
C ARG A 692 -5.47 -21.69 -14.19
N ASP A 693 -5.70 -21.30 -12.94
CA ASP A 693 -4.70 -20.53 -12.19
C ASP A 693 -3.61 -21.41 -11.53
N ARG A 694 -3.82 -22.72 -11.44
CA ARG A 694 -2.95 -23.64 -10.68
C ARG A 694 -2.20 -24.64 -11.55
N GLY A 695 -2.65 -24.87 -12.79
CA GLY A 695 -1.98 -25.71 -13.78
C GLY A 695 -2.08 -27.21 -13.50
N ILE A 696 -1.17 -27.98 -14.10
CA ILE A 696 -0.99 -29.41 -13.83
C ILE A 696 -0.07 -29.56 -12.63
N ASN A 697 -0.47 -30.38 -11.65
CA ASN A 697 0.42 -30.82 -10.58
C ASN A 697 0.74 -32.30 -10.78
N THR A 698 2.02 -32.58 -11.06
CA THR A 698 2.57 -33.93 -11.21
C THR A 698 3.63 -34.17 -10.16
N ARG A 699 3.64 -35.37 -9.56
CA ARG A 699 4.66 -35.76 -8.57
C ARG A 699 5.59 -36.81 -9.16
N PHE A 700 6.89 -36.51 -9.17
CA PHE A 700 7.92 -37.48 -9.49
C PHE A 700 8.69 -37.88 -8.22
N SER A 701 9.04 -39.15 -8.15
CA SER A 701 10.06 -39.65 -7.21
C SER A 701 11.17 -40.30 -8.03
N LEU A 702 12.41 -40.13 -7.61
CA LEU A 702 13.57 -40.64 -8.35
C LEU A 702 14.55 -41.30 -7.39
N ALA A 703 15.09 -42.44 -7.82
CA ALA A 703 16.24 -43.09 -7.20
C ALA A 703 17.44 -43.15 -8.16
N ALA A 704 18.60 -42.81 -7.64
CA ALA A 704 19.88 -42.87 -8.33
C ALA A 704 20.95 -43.51 -7.44
N PRO A 705 22.01 -44.11 -8.00
CA PRO A 705 23.17 -44.51 -7.22
C PRO A 705 23.75 -43.30 -6.48
N ALA A 706 24.20 -43.47 -5.24
CA ALA A 706 24.93 -42.40 -4.56
C ALA A 706 26.25 -42.13 -5.28
N SER A 707 26.34 -40.96 -5.92
CA SER A 707 27.58 -40.43 -6.46
C SER A 707 27.87 -39.08 -5.83
N THR A 708 29.15 -38.81 -5.61
CA THR A 708 29.66 -37.56 -5.05
C THR A 708 29.43 -36.36 -5.98
N GLY A 709 29.29 -36.58 -7.29
CA GLY A 709 28.99 -35.55 -8.28
C GLY A 709 27.49 -35.29 -8.47
N LEU A 710 26.59 -36.14 -7.95
CA LEU A 710 25.14 -35.90 -7.96
C LEU A 710 24.59 -35.50 -6.58
N HIS A 711 25.18 -36.00 -5.49
CA HIS A 711 24.76 -35.67 -4.14
C HIS A 711 25.01 -34.19 -3.84
N GLY A 712 23.94 -33.44 -3.53
CA GLY A 712 24.03 -32.00 -3.27
C GLY A 712 24.36 -31.14 -4.49
N ASN A 713 24.27 -31.71 -5.72
CA ASN A 713 24.52 -31.00 -6.97
C ASN A 713 23.26 -30.28 -7.47
N LEU A 714 23.20 -28.94 -7.39
CA LEU A 714 22.07 -28.09 -7.76
C LEU A 714 21.69 -28.12 -9.24
N GLY A 715 22.60 -28.55 -10.12
CA GLY A 715 22.36 -28.81 -11.53
C GLY A 715 22.54 -30.28 -11.93
N GLY A 716 22.83 -31.18 -10.99
CA GLY A 716 23.25 -32.55 -11.29
C GLY A 716 22.16 -33.39 -11.93
N MET A 717 20.89 -33.07 -11.66
CA MET A 717 19.73 -33.78 -12.18
C MET A 717 18.61 -32.82 -12.55
N GLU A 718 18.02 -33.01 -13.73
CA GLU A 718 16.89 -32.22 -14.21
C GLU A 718 15.86 -33.14 -14.88
N ILE A 719 14.58 -32.98 -14.56
CA ILE A 719 13.49 -33.59 -15.34
C ILE A 719 12.98 -32.56 -16.32
N VAL A 720 13.02 -32.92 -17.60
CA VAL A 720 12.42 -32.15 -18.70
C VAL A 720 11.20 -32.92 -19.19
N ILE A 721 10.02 -32.32 -19.07
CA ILE A 721 8.81 -32.84 -19.69
C ILE A 721 8.74 -32.24 -21.09
N GLY A 722 8.77 -33.10 -22.11
CA GLY A 722 8.62 -32.69 -23.51
C GLY A 722 7.15 -32.57 -23.92
N GLY A 723 6.28 -33.34 -23.27
CA GLY A 723 4.83 -33.27 -23.51
C GLY A 723 4.05 -34.40 -22.85
N TYR A 724 2.74 -34.37 -23.06
CA TYR A 724 1.78 -35.34 -22.54
C TYR A 724 1.18 -36.15 -23.68
N ARG A 725 0.93 -37.44 -23.44
CA ARG A 725 0.08 -38.25 -24.32
C ARG A 725 -1.35 -38.06 -23.89
N THR A 726 -2.23 -37.81 -24.84
CA THR A 726 -3.67 -37.79 -24.61
C THR A 726 -4.38 -38.82 -25.48
N ASP A 727 -5.61 -39.13 -25.14
CA ASP A 727 -6.54 -39.90 -25.98
C ASP A 727 -6.73 -39.29 -27.38
N ALA A 728 -6.57 -37.97 -27.53
CA ALA A 728 -6.64 -37.24 -28.80
C ALA A 728 -5.29 -37.07 -29.53
N GLY A 729 -4.18 -37.60 -28.97
CA GLY A 729 -2.83 -37.48 -29.54
C GLY A 729 -1.81 -36.80 -28.61
N PRO A 730 -0.54 -36.69 -29.02
CA PRO A 730 0.49 -36.03 -28.21
C PRO A 730 0.26 -34.51 -28.14
N VAL A 731 0.55 -33.93 -26.98
CA VAL A 731 0.48 -32.49 -26.70
C VAL A 731 1.85 -32.05 -26.18
N GLU A 732 2.50 -31.14 -26.91
CA GLU A 732 3.77 -30.56 -26.48
C GLU A 732 3.50 -29.44 -25.48
N LEU A 733 3.96 -29.65 -24.24
CA LEU A 733 3.90 -28.68 -23.14
C LEU A 733 5.25 -28.72 -22.44
N PRO A 734 6.29 -28.10 -23.05
CA PRO A 734 7.63 -28.18 -22.53
C PRO A 734 7.72 -27.49 -21.18
N GLY A 735 8.34 -28.17 -20.22
CA GLY A 735 8.74 -27.58 -18.96
C GLY A 735 9.89 -28.37 -18.37
N HIS A 736 10.61 -27.77 -17.44
CA HIS A 736 11.74 -28.41 -16.80
C HIS A 736 11.78 -28.06 -15.31
N GLN A 737 12.38 -28.95 -14.53
CA GLN A 737 12.52 -28.78 -13.09
C GLN A 737 13.85 -29.41 -12.65
N PHE A 738 14.69 -28.61 -12.00
CA PHE A 738 15.90 -29.10 -11.34
C PHE A 738 15.53 -29.93 -10.12
N ILE A 739 16.29 -31.00 -9.88
CA ILE A 739 16.09 -31.94 -8.79
C ILE A 739 17.29 -31.89 -7.86
N LEU A 740 17.00 -31.76 -6.57
CA LEU A 740 17.97 -31.85 -5.50
C LEU A 740 17.84 -33.22 -4.82
N PRO A 741 18.54 -34.27 -5.31
CA PRO A 741 18.47 -35.58 -4.69
C PRO A 741 19.19 -35.56 -3.33
N GLN A 742 18.54 -36.11 -2.31
CA GLN A 742 19.09 -36.28 -0.97
C GLN A 742 19.65 -37.69 -0.79
N LEU A 743 20.68 -37.84 0.04
CA LEU A 743 21.23 -39.16 0.38
C LEU A 743 20.27 -39.89 1.32
N ASP A 744 19.83 -41.09 0.93
CA ASP A 744 19.02 -41.98 1.74
C ASP A 744 19.86 -43.16 2.24
N ASN A 745 20.06 -43.19 3.56
CA ASN A 745 20.77 -44.24 4.29
C ASN A 745 19.84 -45.00 5.25
N SER A 746 18.52 -44.81 5.11
CA SER A 746 17.52 -45.29 6.08
C SER A 746 17.29 -46.79 6.04
N VAL A 747 17.78 -47.49 5.00
CA VAL A 747 17.65 -48.94 4.84
C VAL A 747 18.96 -49.63 5.26
N PRO A 748 18.99 -50.32 6.41
CA PRO A 748 20.13 -51.13 6.81
C PRO A 748 20.48 -52.16 5.73
N ASP A 749 21.76 -52.44 5.55
CA ASP A 749 22.29 -53.45 4.60
C ASP A 749 22.12 -53.13 3.10
N ARG A 750 21.66 -51.93 2.73
CA ARG A 750 21.75 -51.42 1.34
C ARG A 750 22.84 -50.36 1.21
N PRO A 751 23.54 -50.29 0.07
CA PRO A 751 24.42 -49.15 -0.18
C PRO A 751 23.56 -47.86 -0.22
N PRO A 752 24.11 -46.74 0.26
CA PRO A 752 23.40 -45.46 0.28
C PRO A 752 23.04 -45.05 -1.15
N PHE A 753 21.83 -44.51 -1.36
CA PHE A 753 21.39 -44.09 -2.69
C PHE A 753 20.80 -42.69 -2.64
N LEU A 754 20.70 -42.05 -3.79
CA LEU A 754 20.13 -40.71 -3.93
C LEU A 754 18.64 -40.81 -4.20
N LYS A 755 17.86 -40.06 -3.42
CA LYS A 755 16.40 -40.05 -3.47
C LYS A 755 15.89 -38.63 -3.57
N ALA A 756 15.00 -38.39 -4.53
CA ALA A 756 14.15 -37.19 -4.57
C ALA A 756 12.70 -37.64 -4.48
N LEU A 757 11.94 -37.07 -3.54
CA LEU A 757 10.54 -37.41 -3.32
C LEU A 757 9.65 -36.23 -3.68
N HIS A 758 8.53 -36.53 -4.34
CA HIS A 758 7.41 -35.61 -4.55
C HIS A 758 7.83 -34.27 -5.18
N VAL A 759 8.70 -34.30 -6.19
CA VAL A 759 9.09 -33.09 -6.94
C VAL A 759 7.83 -32.57 -7.65
N PRO A 760 7.28 -31.41 -7.24
CA PRO A 760 6.10 -30.88 -7.88
C PRO A 760 6.51 -30.26 -9.21
N PHE A 761 5.82 -30.65 -10.27
CA PHE A 761 6.01 -30.05 -11.58
C PHE A 761 4.78 -29.23 -11.94
N ARG A 762 4.99 -27.96 -12.30
CA ARG A 762 3.92 -27.04 -12.70
C ARG A 762 4.20 -26.50 -14.10
N THR A 763 3.36 -26.85 -15.06
CA THR A 763 3.37 -26.23 -16.39
C THR A 763 2.60 -24.92 -16.37
N PRO A 764 3.17 -23.80 -16.87
CA PRO A 764 2.43 -22.58 -17.10
C PRO A 764 1.35 -22.80 -18.17
N ASP A 765 0.13 -22.38 -17.86
CA ASP A 765 -1.00 -22.19 -18.79
C ASP A 765 -1.32 -23.35 -19.78
N PRO A 766 -1.82 -24.50 -19.28
CA PRO A 766 -2.23 -25.63 -20.13
C PRO A 766 -3.58 -25.43 -20.86
N ASP A 767 -4.29 -24.31 -20.61
CA ASP A 767 -5.75 -24.25 -20.75
C ASP A 767 -6.27 -24.51 -22.17
N SER A 768 -5.58 -24.11 -23.24
CA SER A 768 -6.09 -24.38 -24.60
C SER A 768 -5.75 -25.78 -25.14
N LEU A 769 -4.77 -26.48 -24.56
CA LEU A 769 -4.19 -27.69 -25.15
C LEU A 769 -4.64 -29.00 -24.50
N LEU A 770 -5.12 -28.95 -23.25
CA LEU A 770 -5.54 -30.13 -22.49
C LEU A 770 -7.01 -30.10 -22.04
N GLU A 771 -7.77 -29.03 -22.34
CA GLU A 771 -9.22 -29.01 -22.14
C GLU A 771 -9.89 -30.21 -22.82
N ASP A 772 -10.70 -30.94 -22.06
CA ASP A 772 -11.46 -32.15 -22.46
C ASP A 772 -10.65 -33.36 -22.96
N ARG A 773 -9.33 -33.40 -22.72
CA ARG A 773 -8.48 -34.54 -23.12
C ARG A 773 -8.07 -35.40 -21.93
N GLN A 774 -8.19 -36.71 -22.07
CA GLN A 774 -7.69 -37.64 -21.05
C GLN A 774 -6.20 -37.86 -21.26
N ILE A 775 -5.38 -37.50 -20.29
CA ILE A 775 -3.94 -37.78 -20.32
C ILE A 775 -3.72 -39.28 -20.11
N THR A 776 -3.08 -39.93 -21.08
CA THR A 776 -2.77 -41.37 -21.10
C THR A 776 -1.28 -41.65 -20.89
N GLY A 777 -0.45 -40.61 -20.77
CA GLY A 777 0.97 -40.75 -20.47
C GLY A 777 1.74 -39.43 -20.46
N VAL A 778 3.02 -39.50 -20.12
CA VAL A 778 3.96 -38.38 -20.11
C VAL A 778 5.25 -38.79 -20.82
N VAL A 779 5.78 -37.89 -21.65
CA VAL A 779 7.03 -38.09 -22.38
C VAL A 779 8.00 -36.98 -21.99
N GLY A 780 9.24 -37.37 -21.70
CA GLY A 780 10.27 -36.44 -21.29
C GLY A 780 11.64 -37.08 -21.27
N LYS A 781 12.57 -36.41 -20.61
CA LYS A 781 13.92 -36.92 -20.36
C LYS A 781 14.38 -36.49 -18.98
N VAL A 782 15.21 -37.35 -18.36
CA VAL A 782 16.03 -36.96 -17.22
C VAL A 782 17.41 -36.58 -17.77
N LEU A 783 17.87 -35.37 -17.46
CA LEU A 783 19.23 -34.94 -17.74
C LEU A 783 20.07 -35.17 -16.48
N LEU A 784 21.14 -35.93 -16.61
CA LEU A 784 22.17 -36.05 -15.58
C LEU A 784 23.38 -35.23 -15.99
N ASN A 785 23.73 -34.22 -15.21
CA ASN A 785 24.95 -33.45 -15.40
C ASN A 785 26.04 -34.02 -14.48
N LEU A 786 26.89 -34.88 -15.04
CA LEU A 786 28.01 -35.48 -14.33
C LEU A 786 29.24 -34.57 -14.42
N PRO A 787 29.70 -33.95 -13.33
CA PRO A 787 30.86 -33.07 -13.35
C PRO A 787 32.13 -33.88 -13.64
N GLN A 788 32.85 -33.51 -14.70
CA GLN A 788 34.16 -34.11 -15.02
C GLN A 788 35.28 -33.44 -14.22
N ASN A 789 35.22 -32.11 -14.10
CA ASN A 789 36.14 -31.29 -13.33
C ASN A 789 35.33 -30.29 -12.49
N ILE A 790 35.65 -30.19 -11.20
CA ILE A 790 35.02 -29.26 -10.27
C ILE A 790 36.08 -28.25 -9.83
N GLU A 791 35.75 -26.97 -9.97
CA GLU A 791 36.49 -25.87 -9.35
C GLU A 791 35.66 -25.28 -8.22
N SER A 792 36.33 -24.57 -7.32
CA SER A 792 35.69 -23.88 -6.22
C SER A 792 36.20 -22.46 -6.10
N LYS A 793 35.28 -21.51 -5.88
CA LYS A 793 35.59 -20.16 -5.45
C LYS A 793 34.98 -19.90 -4.09
N SER A 794 35.65 -19.12 -3.26
CA SER A 794 35.14 -18.73 -1.95
C SER A 794 34.80 -17.24 -1.94
N THR A 795 33.71 -16.89 -1.28
CA THR A 795 33.35 -15.50 -0.95
C THR A 795 32.94 -15.42 0.49
N TYR A 796 33.05 -14.22 1.09
CA TYR A 796 32.51 -14.00 2.42
C TYR A 796 30.98 -14.05 2.38
N ALA A 797 30.37 -14.64 3.40
CA ALA A 797 28.93 -14.63 3.58
C ALA A 797 28.38 -13.22 3.90
N THR A 798 29.25 -12.23 4.17
CA THR A 798 28.92 -10.81 4.35
C THR A 798 29.10 -9.96 3.11
N SER A 799 29.67 -10.52 2.04
CA SER A 799 29.89 -9.80 0.78
C SER A 799 28.60 -9.74 -0.04
N LEU A 800 27.58 -9.11 0.52
CA LEU A 800 26.31 -8.87 -0.14
C LEU A 800 26.53 -8.06 -1.43
N GLY A 801 25.93 -8.52 -2.54
CA GLY A 801 26.11 -7.93 -3.87
C GLY A 801 27.42 -8.29 -4.56
N GLN A 802 28.36 -8.99 -3.91
CA GLN A 802 29.59 -9.45 -4.57
C GLN A 802 29.27 -10.56 -5.56
N ARG A 803 29.63 -10.31 -6.81
CA ARG A 803 29.50 -11.26 -7.91
C ARG A 803 30.72 -12.17 -7.96
N VAL A 804 30.50 -13.48 -7.81
CA VAL A 804 31.51 -14.53 -8.00
C VAL A 804 31.29 -15.17 -9.36
N GLU A 805 32.18 -14.90 -10.31
CA GLU A 805 32.11 -15.46 -11.66
C GLU A 805 32.98 -16.72 -11.78
N ALA A 806 32.53 -17.72 -12.55
CA ALA A 806 33.39 -18.80 -13.02
C ALA A 806 34.52 -18.24 -13.91
N ASP A 807 35.66 -18.92 -13.99
CA ASP A 807 36.82 -18.42 -14.75
C ASP A 807 36.54 -18.21 -16.25
N ASP A 808 35.64 -19.01 -16.82
CA ASP A 808 35.19 -18.90 -18.20
C ASP A 808 33.98 -17.96 -18.39
N LYS A 809 33.51 -17.31 -17.30
CA LYS A 809 32.35 -16.41 -17.25
C LYS A 809 31.03 -17.04 -17.70
N SER A 810 30.95 -18.37 -17.72
CA SER A 810 29.73 -19.09 -18.09
C SER A 810 28.62 -18.98 -17.06
N MET A 811 29.00 -18.73 -15.80
CA MET A 811 28.09 -18.67 -14.65
C MET A 811 28.59 -17.61 -13.67
N ALA A 812 27.65 -16.94 -13.01
CA ALA A 812 27.93 -16.06 -11.89
C ALA A 812 26.96 -16.31 -10.74
N VAL A 813 27.45 -16.13 -9.52
CA VAL A 813 26.68 -16.25 -8.28
C VAL A 813 26.84 -14.97 -7.48
N THR A 814 25.73 -14.38 -7.06
CA THR A 814 25.72 -13.15 -6.26
C THR A 814 24.92 -13.39 -4.99
N LEU A 815 25.50 -13.15 -3.81
CA LEU A 815 24.73 -13.19 -2.57
C LEU A 815 23.84 -11.94 -2.50
N THR A 816 22.53 -12.11 -2.56
CA THR A 816 21.57 -10.99 -2.62
C THR A 816 20.82 -10.76 -1.33
N GLU A 817 20.75 -11.75 -0.44
CA GLU A 817 20.04 -11.62 0.83
C GLU A 817 20.67 -12.46 1.92
N ILE A 818 20.69 -11.90 3.13
CA ILE A 818 21.07 -12.57 4.36
C ILE A 818 19.95 -12.29 5.37
N THR A 819 19.37 -13.35 5.92
CA THR A 819 18.51 -13.28 7.10
C THR A 819 19.18 -13.99 8.26
N GLN A 820 18.54 -14.02 9.42
CA GLN A 820 19.08 -14.72 10.58
C GLN A 820 19.29 -16.22 10.36
N ASN A 821 18.45 -16.84 9.52
CA ASN A 821 18.41 -18.29 9.33
C ASN A 821 18.61 -18.72 7.88
N SER A 822 18.73 -17.78 6.94
CA SER A 822 18.86 -18.09 5.52
C SER A 822 19.79 -17.15 4.77
N LEU A 823 20.33 -17.66 3.67
CA LEU A 823 21.09 -16.91 2.68
C LEU A 823 20.42 -17.11 1.32
N THR A 824 20.20 -16.04 0.56
CA THR A 824 19.70 -16.15 -0.81
C THR A 824 20.74 -15.66 -1.80
N LEU A 825 21.03 -16.50 -2.81
CA LEU A 825 21.95 -16.23 -3.89
C LEU A 825 21.20 -16.11 -5.21
N GLU A 826 21.47 -15.06 -5.98
CA GLU A 826 21.09 -14.92 -7.38
C GLU A 826 22.10 -15.65 -8.26
N LEU A 827 21.59 -16.46 -9.18
CA LEU A 827 22.34 -17.28 -10.11
C LEU A 827 22.09 -16.78 -11.54
N GLU A 828 23.17 -16.47 -12.25
CA GLU A 828 23.15 -15.99 -13.62
C GLU A 828 23.98 -16.89 -14.54
N GLY A 829 23.57 -16.99 -15.81
CA GLY A 829 24.24 -17.81 -16.82
C GLY A 829 23.83 -19.28 -16.76
N ASP A 830 24.78 -20.18 -17.01
CA ASP A 830 24.57 -21.63 -17.07
C ASP A 830 24.50 -22.24 -15.66
N THR A 831 23.36 -22.04 -14.98
CA THR A 831 23.12 -22.49 -13.59
C THR A 831 23.29 -23.99 -13.39
N SER A 832 23.12 -24.78 -14.46
CA SER A 832 23.33 -26.23 -14.44
C SER A 832 24.79 -26.66 -14.21
N ARG A 833 25.73 -25.71 -14.23
CA ARG A 833 27.13 -25.92 -13.82
C ARG A 833 27.34 -25.79 -12.31
N LEU A 834 26.41 -25.20 -11.57
CA LEU A 834 26.52 -25.08 -10.13
C LEU A 834 26.43 -26.47 -9.50
N VAL A 835 27.54 -26.91 -8.91
CA VAL A 835 27.56 -28.15 -8.16
C VAL A 835 26.98 -27.85 -6.78
N GLN A 836 27.69 -27.11 -5.94
CA GLN A 836 27.26 -26.94 -4.56
C GLN A 836 27.62 -25.54 -4.05
N VAL A 837 26.79 -25.01 -3.15
CA VAL A 837 27.17 -23.88 -2.32
C VAL A 837 27.26 -24.37 -0.89
N ILE A 838 28.45 -24.24 -0.29
CA ILE A 838 28.75 -24.79 1.03
C ILE A 838 28.96 -23.63 2.00
N PRO A 839 28.07 -23.46 3.00
CA PRO A 839 28.34 -22.56 4.11
C PRO A 839 29.43 -23.14 5.01
N VAL A 840 30.45 -22.35 5.31
CA VAL A 840 31.61 -22.76 6.13
C VAL A 840 31.80 -21.77 7.27
N THR A 841 32.09 -22.29 8.46
CA THR A 841 32.43 -21.51 9.67
C THR A 841 33.87 -20.99 9.63
N GLN A 842 34.24 -20.13 10.59
CA GLN A 842 35.61 -19.65 10.78
C GLN A 842 36.63 -20.78 10.98
N ASP A 843 36.24 -21.82 11.72
CA ASP A 843 37.06 -23.01 12.01
C ASP A 843 37.09 -24.03 10.86
N ALA A 844 36.74 -23.60 9.64
CA ALA A 844 36.67 -24.46 8.45
C ALA A 844 35.64 -25.60 8.52
N GLN A 845 34.72 -25.56 9.48
CA GLN A 845 33.68 -26.58 9.59
C GLN A 845 32.54 -26.25 8.64
N VAL A 846 32.13 -27.23 7.83
CA VAL A 846 30.96 -27.15 6.96
C VAL A 846 29.70 -27.12 7.82
N LEU A 847 28.83 -26.14 7.59
CA LEU A 847 27.54 -26.08 8.25
C LEU A 847 26.53 -26.97 7.53
N PRO A 848 25.84 -27.88 8.24
CA PRO A 848 24.74 -28.62 7.65
C PRO A 848 23.60 -27.68 7.25
N LEU A 849 22.91 -28.00 6.15
CA LEU A 849 21.75 -27.26 5.68
C LEU A 849 20.46 -27.96 6.14
N ARG A 850 19.51 -27.21 6.72
CA ARG A 850 18.15 -27.69 6.99
C ARG A 850 17.40 -27.88 5.69
N ASN A 851 17.43 -26.84 4.86
CA ASN A 851 16.74 -26.78 3.58
C ASN A 851 17.62 -26.07 2.55
N THR A 852 17.42 -26.46 1.30
CA THR A 852 17.98 -25.81 0.11
C THR A 852 16.83 -25.65 -0.87
N VAL A 853 16.47 -24.42 -1.20
CA VAL A 853 15.35 -24.11 -2.09
C VAL A 853 15.86 -23.39 -3.32
N PHE A 854 15.64 -23.98 -4.49
CA PHE A 854 15.90 -23.33 -5.77
C PHE A 854 14.58 -22.86 -6.38
N THR A 855 14.53 -21.60 -6.78
CA THR A 855 13.38 -21.00 -7.48
C THR A 855 13.86 -20.22 -8.68
N GLU A 856 13.17 -20.34 -9.80
CA GLU A 856 13.42 -19.49 -10.96
C GLU A 856 12.36 -18.39 -11.05
N LYS A 857 12.81 -17.15 -11.24
CA LYS A 857 11.93 -15.98 -11.37
C LYS A 857 12.51 -15.05 -12.44
N ASP A 858 11.69 -14.69 -13.42
CA ASP A 858 12.05 -13.76 -14.50
C ASP A 858 13.32 -14.18 -15.27
N GLY A 859 13.51 -15.50 -15.46
CA GLY A 859 14.67 -16.08 -16.15
C GLY A 859 15.97 -16.06 -15.34
N ARG A 860 15.90 -15.80 -14.02
CA ARG A 860 17.03 -15.85 -13.09
C ARG A 860 16.80 -16.93 -12.04
N GLY A 861 17.85 -17.66 -11.71
CA GLY A 861 17.83 -18.65 -10.63
C GLY A 861 18.06 -17.97 -9.29
N TYR A 862 17.34 -18.41 -8.26
CA TYR A 862 17.55 -17.99 -6.88
C TYR A 862 17.71 -19.24 -6.03
N LEU A 863 18.77 -19.26 -5.23
CA LEU A 863 19.10 -20.35 -4.32
C LEU A 863 19.05 -19.86 -2.88
N THR A 864 18.13 -20.39 -2.09
CA THR A 864 18.04 -20.12 -0.66
C THR A 864 18.61 -21.29 0.14
N LEU A 865 19.54 -20.98 1.05
CA LEU A 865 20.23 -21.93 1.93
C LEU A 865 19.84 -21.65 3.38
N GLU A 866 19.46 -22.67 4.14
CA GLU A 866 19.16 -22.55 5.58
C GLU A 866 20.19 -23.31 6.43
N PRO A 867 21.34 -22.71 6.79
CA PRO A 867 22.36 -23.37 7.61
C PRO A 867 21.86 -23.64 9.04
N VAL A 868 22.34 -24.73 9.64
CA VAL A 868 22.02 -25.18 11.01
C VAL A 868 23.29 -25.30 11.84
N GLY A 869 23.19 -24.96 13.12
CA GLY A 869 24.27 -25.20 14.08
C GLY A 869 25.38 -24.15 14.07
N GLY A 870 25.20 -23.03 13.38
CA GLY A 870 26.13 -21.90 13.38
C GLY A 870 25.82 -20.89 12.27
N HIS A 871 26.60 -19.82 12.22
CA HIS A 871 26.51 -18.79 11.17
C HIS A 871 27.68 -18.95 10.17
N PRO A 872 27.41 -18.89 8.86
CA PRO A 872 28.45 -19.02 7.84
C PRO A 872 29.35 -17.78 7.82
N VAL A 873 30.65 -18.00 7.76
CA VAL A 873 31.65 -16.95 7.46
C VAL A 873 31.95 -16.92 5.97
N PHE A 874 32.01 -18.09 5.33
CA PHE A 874 32.29 -18.23 3.91
C PHE A 874 31.19 -19.01 3.19
N LEU A 875 31.10 -18.74 1.90
CA LEU A 875 30.40 -19.56 0.93
C LEU A 875 31.44 -20.11 -0.05
N GLU A 876 31.65 -21.42 -0.02
CA GLU A 876 32.39 -22.13 -1.06
C GLU A 876 31.42 -22.49 -2.19
N ILE A 877 31.60 -21.86 -3.33
CA ILE A 877 30.81 -22.08 -4.55
C ILE A 877 31.60 -23.05 -5.43
N ARG A 878 31.10 -24.27 -5.53
CA ARG A 878 31.65 -25.33 -6.38
C ARG A 878 30.90 -25.38 -7.70
N TYR A 879 31.62 -25.36 -8.80
CA TYR A 879 31.03 -25.41 -10.15
C TYR A 879 31.83 -26.33 -11.07
N ALA A 880 31.14 -26.90 -12.06
CA ALA A 880 31.73 -27.77 -13.06
C ALA A 880 32.29 -26.94 -14.22
N THR A 881 33.59 -27.09 -14.52
CA THR A 881 34.20 -26.51 -15.73
C THR A 881 34.03 -27.42 -16.95
N GLU A 882 33.96 -28.72 -16.72
CA GLU A 882 33.64 -29.73 -17.71
C GLU A 882 32.55 -30.65 -17.17
N ARG A 883 31.60 -31.03 -18.04
CA ARG A 883 30.48 -31.91 -17.68
C ARG A 883 30.18 -32.89 -18.79
N GLU A 884 29.74 -34.08 -18.40
CA GLU A 884 29.13 -35.05 -19.28
C GLU A 884 27.62 -35.04 -19.01
N ILE A 885 26.82 -34.74 -20.04
CA ILE A 885 25.37 -34.74 -19.94
C ILE A 885 24.85 -36.09 -20.42
N LEU A 886 24.17 -36.85 -19.55
CA LEU A 886 23.45 -38.05 -19.94
C LEU A 886 21.98 -37.70 -20.10
N GLU A 887 21.47 -37.85 -21.32
CA GLU A 887 20.05 -37.74 -21.60
C GLU A 887 19.39 -39.11 -21.50
N LEU A 888 18.44 -39.25 -20.57
CA LEU A 888 17.72 -40.49 -20.31
C LEU A 888 16.24 -40.28 -20.65
N PRO A 889 15.80 -40.56 -21.89
CA PRO A 889 14.43 -40.35 -22.30
C PRO A 889 13.49 -41.34 -21.60
N PHE A 890 12.29 -40.87 -21.23
CA PHE A 890 11.22 -41.69 -20.69
C PHE A 890 9.90 -41.48 -21.44
N ASP A 891 9.12 -42.56 -21.52
CA ASP A 891 7.74 -42.57 -22.03
C ASP A 891 6.91 -43.41 -21.06
N ILE A 892 6.20 -42.75 -20.15
CA ILE A 892 5.37 -43.39 -19.13
C ILE A 892 3.93 -43.38 -19.62
N ARG A 893 3.28 -44.55 -19.62
CA ARG A 893 1.86 -44.70 -19.97
C ARG A 893 1.05 -45.07 -18.72
N PHE A 894 -0.16 -44.52 -18.61
CA PHE A 894 -1.01 -44.64 -17.42
C PHE A 894 -1.99 -45.81 -17.50
#